data_AF-A0A916MH74-F1
#
_entry.id   AF-A0A916MH74-F1
#
_cell.length_a   1.000
_cell.length_b   1.000
_cell.length_c   1.000
_cell.angle_alpha   90.00
_cell.angle_beta   90.00
_cell.angle_gamma   90.00
#
_symmetry.space_group_name_H-M   'P 1'
#
loop_
_entity.id
_entity.type
_entity.pdbx_description
1 polymer ?
#
loop_
_entity_poly.entity_id
_entity_poly.type
_entity_poly.pdbx_seq_one_letter_code
_entity_poly.pdbx_strand_id
1 'polypeptide(L)'
;PFSVEHFIAALPKSVKTIAVLDRTKEPGGAGEPLYQDVITALTESLMDGKLAAMPRVVGGRYGLSSKEFTPAMVKAVYDELAKPQPKNHFTVGIIDDVSFTSLDVDPAFIIEPADVVRAMFYGLGSDGTVGANKNSIKIIGEETPNYAQGYFVYDSKKSGSLTTSHLRFGPRPIHSTYLITSANFIGCHQWVFLEKYDILQNAAPGGVFLLNSVYGPDEVWARLPRNVQEHIINKKLKFFVIDGYKVAEATGMGGRVNTIMQTCFFAISGVLPKDEAIEQIKYAIKKTYGKRGEAVVQQNFAAVDATLENLFEVKVPASVTSTIEMRPAVPAAAPAFVQDVTATIIAGLGDQLPVSKMPMDGTYPTGTAQWEKRNISLEIPVWDANTCIQCGKCVLVCPHAVIRAKVYDEKYLADAPATFKSTTARWKEFKDLKYTLQVAPEDCTGCTLCVEVCPAKNKSETRLKAINMADQLPLRESEAANWDFFLNLPEVDPTTLNLSTVKDTQLLQPLFEVSGACSGCGETPYLKLISQLFGDRSVIANATGCSSIYGGNLPTTPWAQNKQGRGPAWSNSLFEDNAEFGLGMRLTIDKQSEFARELVGKLRGTIGDALVDDLLKADQSNEQGIRAQRDRVATLKARLANVTSLDARNLLAVADMLVKKDVWIIGGDGWAYDIGYGGLDHVIASG
;
A
#
# COMPACT_ATOMS: atom_id res chain seq x y z
N PRO A 1 39.19 -6.68 6.94
CA PRO A 1 40.35 -6.66 6.02
C PRO A 1 40.16 -7.66 4.89
N PHE A 2 40.43 -7.27 3.64
CA PHE A 2 40.38 -8.16 2.48
C PHE A 2 41.73 -8.91 2.36
N SER A 3 41.76 -10.23 2.54
CA SER A 3 43.01 -11.01 2.47
C SER A 3 43.26 -11.51 1.05
N VAL A 4 44.15 -10.82 0.33
CA VAL A 4 44.53 -11.16 -1.06
C VAL A 4 45.04 -12.60 -1.17
N GLU A 5 45.88 -13.05 -0.23
CA GLU A 5 46.43 -14.41 -0.22
C GLU A 5 45.33 -15.48 -0.23
N HIS A 6 44.36 -15.37 0.68
CA HIS A 6 43.26 -16.34 0.78
C HIS A 6 42.33 -16.26 -0.43
N PHE A 7 42.09 -15.07 -0.97
CA PHE A 7 41.29 -14.87 -2.17
C PHE A 7 41.92 -15.58 -3.38
N ILE A 8 43.21 -15.36 -3.64
CA ILE A 8 43.92 -15.99 -4.76
C ILE A 8 44.01 -17.50 -4.57
N ALA A 9 44.24 -17.99 -3.35
CA ALA A 9 44.28 -19.41 -3.05
C ALA A 9 42.95 -20.13 -3.32
N ALA A 10 41.81 -19.43 -3.16
CA ALA A 10 40.49 -19.95 -3.45
C ALA A 10 40.13 -19.95 -4.94
N LEU A 11 40.86 -19.21 -5.78
CA LEU A 11 40.59 -19.10 -7.21
C LEU A 11 41.16 -20.31 -7.98
N PRO A 12 40.34 -21.12 -8.66
CA PRO A 12 40.86 -22.20 -9.49
C PRO A 12 41.77 -21.67 -10.60
N LYS A 13 42.91 -22.35 -10.83
CA LYS A 13 43.89 -21.96 -11.85
C LYS A 13 43.34 -21.93 -13.29
N SER A 14 42.19 -22.57 -13.51
CA SER A 14 41.51 -22.64 -14.81
C SER A 14 40.60 -21.44 -15.11
N VAL A 15 40.40 -20.53 -14.15
CA VAL A 15 39.50 -19.37 -14.32
C VAL A 15 40.05 -18.44 -15.40
N LYS A 16 39.18 -18.10 -16.36
CA LYS A 16 39.47 -17.14 -17.43
C LYS A 16 38.64 -15.87 -17.33
N THR A 17 37.49 -15.94 -16.66
CA THR A 17 36.54 -14.85 -16.57
C THR A 17 35.83 -14.90 -15.21
N ILE A 18 35.66 -13.73 -14.59
CA ILE A 18 35.06 -13.53 -13.27
C ILE A 18 33.97 -12.45 -13.41
N ALA A 19 32.79 -12.73 -12.88
CA ALA A 19 31.80 -11.68 -12.57
C ALA A 19 31.84 -11.42 -11.07
N VAL A 20 32.01 -10.14 -10.68
CA VAL A 20 31.90 -9.70 -9.30
C VAL A 20 30.52 -9.06 -9.12
N LEU A 21 29.78 -9.54 -8.13
CA LEU A 21 28.41 -9.09 -7.89
C LEU A 21 28.34 -8.28 -6.59
N ASP A 22 27.95 -7.02 -6.73
CA ASP A 22 27.79 -6.08 -5.63
C ASP A 22 26.32 -5.82 -5.33
N ARG A 23 25.96 -5.89 -4.05
CA ARG A 23 24.61 -5.58 -3.55
C ARG A 23 24.53 -4.13 -3.06
N THR A 24 25.10 -3.21 -3.83
CA THR A 24 25.13 -1.77 -3.56
C THR A 24 25.18 -0.98 -4.86
N LYS A 25 25.03 0.34 -4.78
CA LYS A 25 25.24 1.27 -5.89
C LYS A 25 25.96 2.50 -5.36
N GLU A 26 27.11 2.82 -5.95
CA GLU A 26 27.86 4.06 -5.66
C GLU A 26 27.81 4.97 -6.89
N PRO A 27 26.85 5.94 -6.95
CA PRO A 27 26.71 6.81 -8.11
C PRO A 27 27.99 7.60 -8.40
N GLY A 28 28.51 7.49 -9.62
CA GLY A 28 29.73 8.18 -10.06
C GLY A 28 31.05 7.47 -9.74
N GLY A 29 31.01 6.34 -9.02
CA GLY A 29 32.21 5.53 -8.77
C GLY A 29 32.74 4.82 -10.04
N ALA A 30 34.03 4.47 -10.04
CA ALA A 30 34.65 3.71 -11.13
C ALA A 30 34.17 2.24 -11.21
N GLY A 31 33.54 1.75 -10.15
CA GLY A 31 32.89 0.46 -10.02
C GLY A 31 32.43 0.27 -8.57
N GLU A 32 31.71 -0.80 -8.27
CA GLU A 32 31.27 -1.07 -6.90
C GLU A 32 32.41 -1.60 -5.99
N PRO A 33 32.27 -1.54 -4.66
CA PRO A 33 33.37 -1.82 -3.73
C PRO A 33 34.03 -3.18 -3.90
N LEU A 34 33.25 -4.27 -3.96
CA LEU A 34 33.83 -5.62 -4.06
C LEU A 34 34.48 -5.82 -5.43
N TYR A 35 33.89 -5.28 -6.50
CA TYR A 35 34.52 -5.26 -7.81
C TYR A 35 35.89 -4.57 -7.78
N GLN A 36 36.01 -3.41 -7.13
CA GLN A 36 37.28 -2.69 -7.01
C GLN A 36 38.32 -3.46 -6.17
N ASP A 37 37.89 -4.09 -5.07
CA ASP A 37 38.77 -4.95 -4.25
C ASP A 37 39.33 -6.12 -5.06
N VAL A 38 38.48 -6.79 -5.83
CA VAL A 38 38.88 -7.93 -6.68
C VAL A 38 39.83 -7.50 -7.80
N ILE A 39 39.55 -6.36 -8.46
CA ILE A 39 40.46 -5.81 -9.48
C ILE A 39 41.83 -5.54 -8.86
N THR A 40 41.87 -4.85 -7.72
CA THR A 40 43.12 -4.50 -7.02
C THR A 40 43.88 -5.76 -6.62
N ALA A 41 43.21 -6.73 -5.98
CA ALA A 41 43.82 -7.98 -5.54
C ALA A 41 44.42 -8.79 -6.70
N LEU A 42 43.72 -8.88 -7.84
CA LEU A 42 44.19 -9.59 -9.02
C LEU A 42 45.37 -8.87 -9.67
N THR A 43 45.32 -7.53 -9.76
CA THR A 43 46.41 -6.72 -10.32
C THR A 43 47.67 -6.81 -9.48
N GLU A 44 47.57 -6.63 -8.15
CA GLU A 44 48.73 -6.78 -7.24
C GLU A 44 49.30 -8.21 -7.30
N SER A 45 48.45 -9.24 -7.33
CA SER A 45 48.90 -10.63 -7.42
C SER A 45 49.55 -10.98 -8.75
N LEU A 46 49.14 -10.34 -9.84
CA LEU A 46 49.81 -10.45 -11.13
C LEU A 46 51.19 -9.79 -11.09
N MET A 47 51.29 -8.60 -10.49
CA MET A 47 52.56 -7.87 -10.33
C MET A 47 53.55 -8.63 -9.45
N ASP A 48 53.07 -9.29 -8.39
CA ASP A 48 53.85 -10.16 -7.51
C ASP A 48 54.22 -11.52 -8.14
N GLY A 49 53.75 -11.82 -9.35
CA GLY A 49 53.96 -13.11 -10.02
C GLY A 49 53.20 -14.29 -9.38
N LYS A 50 52.25 -14.03 -8.47
CA LYS A 50 51.37 -15.04 -7.86
C LYS A 50 50.27 -15.51 -8.81
N LEU A 51 49.90 -14.66 -9.78
CA LEU A 51 48.94 -14.96 -10.83
C LEU A 51 49.63 -14.99 -12.19
N ALA A 52 49.40 -16.03 -12.99
CA ALA A 52 50.08 -16.20 -14.28
C ALA A 52 49.54 -15.28 -15.39
N ALA A 53 48.24 -14.98 -15.35
CA ALA A 53 47.58 -14.12 -16.32
C ALA A 53 46.34 -13.48 -15.68
N MET A 54 46.01 -12.26 -16.11
CA MET A 54 44.81 -11.56 -15.65
C MET A 54 43.56 -12.23 -16.24
N PRO A 55 42.64 -12.78 -15.42
CA PRO A 55 41.33 -13.17 -15.91
C PRO A 55 40.55 -11.92 -16.34
N ARG A 56 39.61 -12.06 -17.26
CA ARG A 56 38.67 -10.98 -17.55
C ARG A 56 37.75 -10.79 -16.35
N VAL A 57 37.60 -9.56 -15.87
CA VAL A 57 36.72 -9.26 -14.74
C VAL A 57 35.64 -8.30 -15.21
N VAL A 58 34.39 -8.60 -14.86
CA VAL A 58 33.26 -7.68 -15.01
C VAL A 58 32.56 -7.49 -13.68
N GLY A 59 32.06 -6.29 -13.43
CA GLY A 59 31.25 -5.94 -12.26
C GLY A 59 29.77 -5.89 -12.62
N GLY A 60 28.92 -6.34 -11.69
CA GLY A 60 27.47 -6.31 -11.83
C GLY A 60 26.78 -5.98 -10.51
N ARG A 61 25.64 -5.29 -10.58
CA ARG A 61 24.79 -4.98 -9.43
C ARG A 61 23.57 -5.89 -9.37
N TYR A 62 23.19 -6.32 -8.18
CA TYR A 62 22.00 -7.14 -7.95
C TYR A 62 21.34 -6.81 -6.61
N GLY A 63 20.09 -7.24 -6.43
CA GLY A 63 19.48 -7.41 -5.11
C GLY A 63 19.29 -6.15 -4.25
N LEU A 64 19.40 -4.93 -4.83
CA LEU A 64 19.19 -3.68 -4.11
C LEU A 64 17.79 -3.64 -3.49
N SER A 65 17.70 -3.19 -2.23
CA SER A 65 16.43 -3.10 -1.50
C SER A 65 15.60 -4.39 -1.54
N SER A 66 16.28 -5.54 -1.43
CA SER A 66 15.65 -6.87 -1.50
C SER A 66 15.00 -7.23 -2.83
N LYS A 67 15.42 -6.60 -3.95
CA LYS A 67 15.11 -7.09 -5.29
C LYS A 67 15.46 -8.57 -5.40
N GLU A 68 14.59 -9.35 -6.05
CA GLU A 68 14.82 -10.79 -6.21
C GLU A 68 16.15 -11.09 -6.90
N PHE A 69 16.75 -12.21 -6.51
CA PHE A 69 17.94 -12.77 -7.13
C PHE A 69 17.79 -14.28 -7.30
N THR A 70 17.12 -14.65 -8.40
CA THR A 70 16.70 -16.03 -8.66
C THR A 70 17.79 -16.83 -9.38
N PRO A 71 17.70 -18.17 -9.43
CA PRO A 71 18.60 -19.00 -10.23
C PRO A 71 18.66 -18.61 -11.70
N ALA A 72 17.54 -18.14 -12.27
CA ALA A 72 17.49 -17.61 -13.63
C ALA A 72 18.41 -16.39 -13.80
N MET A 73 18.45 -15.50 -12.80
CA MET A 73 19.33 -14.33 -12.80
C MET A 73 20.81 -14.73 -12.66
N VAL A 74 21.10 -15.72 -11.82
CA VAL A 74 22.47 -16.30 -11.71
C VAL A 74 22.89 -16.91 -13.04
N LYS A 75 22.00 -17.65 -13.70
CA LYS A 75 22.25 -18.20 -15.04
C LYS A 75 22.53 -17.10 -16.06
N ALA A 76 21.77 -16.00 -16.05
CA ALA A 76 22.03 -14.87 -16.94
C ALA A 76 23.43 -14.27 -16.75
N VAL A 77 23.93 -14.20 -15.50
CA VAL A 77 25.31 -13.78 -15.24
C VAL A 77 26.31 -14.74 -15.86
N TYR A 78 26.13 -16.05 -15.71
CA TYR A 78 27.01 -17.04 -16.35
C TYR A 78 26.94 -17.00 -17.88
N ASP A 79 25.75 -16.84 -18.46
CA ASP A 79 25.57 -16.72 -19.90
C ASP A 79 26.25 -15.45 -20.44
N GLU A 80 26.22 -14.35 -19.68
CA GLU A 80 26.96 -13.13 -20.01
C GLU A 80 28.48 -13.36 -20.00
N LEU A 81 29.01 -14.07 -19.00
CA LEU A 81 30.44 -14.41 -18.93
C LEU A 81 30.90 -15.30 -20.10
N ALA A 82 30.00 -16.09 -20.69
CA ALA A 82 30.32 -16.93 -21.83
C ALA A 82 30.41 -16.15 -23.16
N LYS A 83 29.96 -14.89 -23.19
CA LYS A 83 30.01 -14.06 -24.41
C LYS A 83 31.45 -13.67 -24.75
N PRO A 84 31.77 -13.49 -26.05
CA PRO A 84 33.09 -12.99 -26.46
C PRO A 84 33.45 -11.63 -25.86
N GLN A 85 32.46 -10.77 -25.64
CA GLN A 85 32.57 -9.46 -24.99
C GLN A 85 31.46 -9.29 -23.94
N PRO A 86 31.66 -9.79 -22.71
CA PRO A 86 30.71 -9.63 -21.62
C PRO A 86 30.50 -8.15 -21.29
N LYS A 87 29.25 -7.76 -21.05
CA LYS A 87 28.85 -6.44 -20.56
C LYS A 87 29.48 -6.23 -19.18
N ASN A 88 30.20 -5.12 -19.02
CA ASN A 88 30.68 -4.66 -17.71
C ASN A 88 29.70 -3.66 -17.09
N HIS A 89 29.75 -3.46 -15.78
CA HIS A 89 28.87 -2.59 -15.00
C HIS A 89 27.38 -2.86 -15.21
N PHE A 90 27.03 -4.14 -15.38
CA PHE A 90 25.67 -4.56 -15.67
C PHE A 90 24.77 -4.49 -14.43
N THR A 91 23.47 -4.60 -14.65
CA THR A 91 22.48 -4.86 -13.60
C THR A 91 21.77 -6.17 -13.90
N VAL A 92 21.30 -6.87 -12.87
CA VAL A 92 20.47 -8.08 -13.06
C VAL A 92 19.25 -8.02 -12.15
N GLY A 93 18.10 -8.39 -12.71
CA GLY A 93 16.81 -8.38 -12.04
C GLY A 93 15.91 -7.18 -12.36
N ILE A 94 16.39 -6.16 -13.09
CA ILE A 94 15.59 -5.01 -13.53
C ILE A 94 15.59 -4.89 -15.06
N ILE A 95 14.66 -4.09 -15.60
CA ILE A 95 14.65 -3.68 -17.01
C ILE A 95 15.19 -2.25 -17.06
N ASP A 96 16.46 -2.10 -17.41
CA ASP A 96 17.10 -0.79 -17.57
C ASP A 96 17.10 -0.38 -19.04
N ASP A 97 16.03 0.28 -19.45
CA ASP A 97 15.81 0.82 -20.80
C ASP A 97 16.30 2.26 -20.95
N VAL A 98 17.01 2.79 -19.95
CA VAL A 98 17.57 4.15 -19.95
C VAL A 98 19.08 4.11 -20.17
N SER A 99 19.80 3.36 -19.31
CA SER A 99 21.25 3.19 -19.42
C SER A 99 21.67 1.85 -20.03
N PHE A 100 20.71 0.99 -20.37
CA PHE A 100 20.94 -0.29 -21.05
C PHE A 100 21.91 -1.23 -20.31
N THR A 101 21.97 -1.14 -18.98
CA THR A 101 22.88 -1.95 -18.15
C THR A 101 22.34 -3.34 -17.83
N SER A 102 21.03 -3.58 -17.93
CA SER A 102 20.43 -4.84 -17.52
C SER A 102 20.85 -6.02 -18.41
N LEU A 103 20.92 -7.21 -17.79
CA LEU A 103 21.05 -8.49 -18.48
C LEU A 103 19.66 -9.08 -18.81
N ASP A 104 19.55 -9.79 -19.93
CA ASP A 104 18.36 -10.55 -20.28
C ASP A 104 18.26 -11.80 -19.39
N VAL A 105 17.09 -12.06 -18.83
CA VAL A 105 16.84 -13.17 -17.91
C VAL A 105 15.72 -14.04 -18.48
N ASP A 106 15.94 -15.36 -18.56
CA ASP A 106 14.89 -16.34 -18.87
C ASP A 106 14.18 -16.79 -17.58
N PRO A 107 12.95 -16.30 -17.29
CA PRO A 107 12.25 -16.63 -16.05
C PRO A 107 11.78 -18.09 -15.97
N ALA A 108 11.80 -18.84 -17.08
CA ALA A 108 11.38 -20.24 -17.09
C ALA A 108 12.44 -21.20 -16.49
N PHE A 109 13.67 -20.72 -16.29
CA PHE A 109 14.75 -21.53 -15.72
C PHE A 109 14.51 -21.83 -14.23
N ILE A 110 14.23 -23.10 -13.91
CA ILE A 110 14.02 -23.61 -12.56
C ILE A 110 15.07 -24.68 -12.20
N ILE A 111 15.49 -24.70 -10.93
CA ILE A 111 16.43 -25.71 -10.39
C ILE A 111 15.86 -26.49 -9.21
N GLU A 112 14.60 -26.22 -8.84
CA GLU A 112 13.92 -26.86 -7.71
C GLU A 112 13.56 -28.32 -8.05
N PRO A 113 13.98 -29.29 -7.23
CA PRO A 113 13.70 -30.69 -7.48
C PRO A 113 12.24 -31.05 -7.17
N ALA A 114 11.76 -32.16 -7.74
CA ALA A 114 10.35 -32.57 -7.68
C ALA A 114 9.90 -33.04 -6.29
N ASP A 115 10.84 -33.46 -5.44
CA ASP A 115 10.59 -33.97 -4.08
C ASP A 115 10.59 -32.87 -3.00
N VAL A 116 10.54 -31.59 -3.41
CA VAL A 116 10.36 -30.44 -2.52
C VAL A 116 8.93 -29.93 -2.62
N VAL A 117 8.23 -29.89 -1.49
CA VAL A 117 6.93 -29.20 -1.39
C VAL A 117 7.20 -27.71 -1.42
N ARG A 118 6.52 -26.99 -2.32
CA ARG A 118 6.63 -25.55 -2.56
C ARG A 118 5.23 -24.96 -2.43
N ALA A 119 4.92 -24.45 -1.24
CA ALA A 119 3.59 -23.97 -0.90
C ALA A 119 3.56 -22.44 -0.83
N MET A 120 2.57 -21.84 -1.50
CA MET A 120 2.29 -20.42 -1.43
C MET A 120 0.94 -20.18 -0.77
N PHE A 121 0.86 -19.20 0.14
CA PHE A 121 -0.37 -18.85 0.83
C PHE A 121 -0.64 -17.36 0.72
N TYR A 122 -1.82 -17.02 0.22
CA TYR A 122 -2.32 -15.66 0.07
C TYR A 122 -3.35 -15.38 1.18
N GLY A 123 -2.98 -14.53 2.13
CA GLY A 123 -3.81 -14.13 3.27
C GLY A 123 -3.94 -12.62 3.41
N LEU A 124 -4.87 -12.16 4.23
CA LEU A 124 -5.04 -10.75 4.59
C LEU A 124 -4.19 -10.40 5.81
N GLY A 125 -3.55 -9.24 5.80
CA GLY A 125 -2.83 -8.73 6.97
C GLY A 125 -3.73 -8.70 8.21
N SER A 126 -3.37 -9.51 9.22
CA SER A 126 -4.10 -9.77 10.48
C SER A 126 -5.14 -10.91 10.49
N ASP A 127 -5.24 -11.72 9.43
CA ASP A 127 -6.14 -12.89 9.41
C ASP A 127 -5.57 -14.17 10.08
N GLY A 128 -4.29 -14.12 10.48
CA GLY A 128 -3.60 -15.22 11.15
C GLY A 128 -2.87 -16.21 10.23
N THR A 129 -2.92 -16.03 8.91
CA THR A 129 -2.28 -16.91 7.90
C THR A 129 -0.78 -17.07 8.14
N VAL A 130 -0.05 -15.96 8.29
CA VAL A 130 1.39 -15.96 8.56
C VAL A 130 1.71 -16.70 9.87
N GLY A 131 0.89 -16.51 10.90
CA GLY A 131 1.06 -17.19 12.19
C GLY A 131 0.86 -18.70 12.08
N ALA A 132 -0.16 -19.14 11.36
CA ALA A 132 -0.41 -20.55 11.05
C ALA A 132 0.75 -21.15 10.25
N ASN A 133 1.24 -20.45 9.22
CA ASN A 133 2.37 -20.92 8.41
C ASN A 133 3.67 -21.04 9.23
N LYS A 134 3.97 -20.10 10.12
CA LYS A 134 5.08 -20.23 11.08
C LYS A 134 4.93 -21.45 11.98
N ASN A 135 3.70 -21.78 12.38
CA ASN A 135 3.42 -22.97 13.17
C ASN A 135 3.62 -24.25 12.34
N SER A 136 3.10 -24.29 11.10
CA SER A 136 3.31 -25.42 10.17
C SER A 136 4.80 -25.70 9.92
N ILE A 137 5.63 -24.65 9.79
CA ILE A 137 7.09 -24.79 9.68
C ILE A 137 7.67 -25.50 10.90
N LYS A 138 7.24 -25.11 12.11
CA LYS A 138 7.72 -25.74 13.35
C LYS A 138 7.28 -27.19 13.44
N ILE A 139 6.02 -27.49 13.17
CA ILE A 139 5.50 -28.86 13.19
C ILE A 139 6.31 -29.75 12.24
N ILE A 140 6.47 -29.31 10.98
CA ILE A 140 7.16 -30.14 9.97
C ILE A 140 8.67 -30.21 10.26
N GLY A 141 9.30 -29.10 10.64
CA GLY A 141 10.75 -29.05 10.84
C GLY A 141 11.24 -29.62 12.17
N GLU A 142 10.40 -29.64 13.22
CA GLU A 142 10.77 -30.19 14.54
C GLU A 142 10.30 -31.63 14.73
N GLU A 143 9.16 -32.01 14.14
CA GLU A 143 8.52 -33.32 14.39
C GLU A 143 8.72 -34.31 13.22
N THR A 144 9.44 -33.93 12.16
CA THR A 144 9.72 -34.79 10.98
C THR A 144 11.18 -34.67 10.53
N PRO A 145 11.72 -35.61 9.73
CA PRO A 145 13.07 -35.50 9.16
C PRO A 145 13.24 -34.42 8.08
N ASN A 146 12.16 -33.75 7.67
CA ASN A 146 12.22 -32.74 6.61
C ASN A 146 12.88 -31.45 7.09
N TYR A 147 13.67 -30.86 6.21
CA TYR A 147 14.06 -29.47 6.32
C TYR A 147 12.87 -28.58 5.98
N ALA A 148 12.73 -27.47 6.70
CA ALA A 148 11.67 -26.50 6.50
C ALA A 148 12.26 -25.09 6.29
N GLN A 149 11.72 -24.36 5.31
CA GLN A 149 12.04 -22.96 5.05
C GLN A 149 10.74 -22.15 4.95
N GLY A 150 10.71 -20.95 5.52
CA GLY A 150 9.64 -20.00 5.32
C GLY A 150 10.15 -18.60 5.04
N TYR A 151 9.59 -17.98 4.01
CA TYR A 151 9.76 -16.56 3.72
C TYR A 151 8.38 -15.91 3.62
N PHE A 152 8.24 -14.69 4.12
CA PHE A 152 6.96 -14.01 4.22
C PHE A 152 7.07 -12.62 3.60
N VAL A 153 6.33 -12.40 2.52
CA VAL A 153 6.19 -11.11 1.87
C VAL A 153 5.00 -10.40 2.53
N TYR A 154 5.30 -9.25 3.14
CA TYR A 154 4.31 -8.36 3.72
C TYR A 154 4.21 -7.11 2.85
N ASP A 155 3.02 -6.54 2.79
CA ASP A 155 2.85 -5.15 2.40
C ASP A 155 3.29 -4.25 3.57
N SER A 156 3.80 -3.06 3.27
CA SER A 156 4.12 -2.02 4.24
C SER A 156 2.86 -1.38 4.84
N LYS A 157 1.68 -1.55 4.21
CA LYS A 157 0.39 -1.25 4.85
C LYS A 157 0.22 -2.13 6.08
N LYS A 158 0.00 -1.48 7.23
CA LYS A 158 -0.07 -2.15 8.54
C LYS A 158 -1.19 -3.17 8.68
N SER A 159 -2.30 -3.02 7.94
CA SER A 159 -3.42 -3.97 7.99
C SER A 159 -4.24 -3.97 6.69
N GLY A 160 -4.94 -5.07 6.44
CA GLY A 160 -5.89 -5.17 5.31
C GLY A 160 -5.22 -5.23 3.94
N SER A 161 -3.97 -5.66 3.89
CA SER A 161 -3.19 -5.83 2.66
C SER A 161 -2.92 -7.30 2.39
N LEU A 162 -2.52 -7.62 1.16
CA LEU A 162 -2.12 -8.97 0.81
C LEU A 162 -0.84 -9.36 1.56
N THR A 163 -0.81 -10.58 2.08
CA THR A 163 0.39 -11.23 2.59
C THR A 163 0.60 -12.52 1.82
N THR A 164 1.85 -12.77 1.41
CA THR A 164 2.22 -13.98 0.68
C THR A 164 3.25 -14.76 1.48
N SER A 165 2.90 -15.97 1.89
CA SER A 165 3.84 -16.88 2.57
C SER A 165 4.40 -17.86 1.55
N HIS A 166 5.73 -18.02 1.53
CA HIS A 166 6.45 -18.98 0.70
C HIS A 166 7.09 -20.03 1.59
N LEU A 167 6.59 -21.25 1.54
CA LEU A 167 7.08 -22.36 2.35
C LEU A 167 7.72 -23.43 1.46
N ARG A 168 8.87 -23.94 1.88
CA ARG A 168 9.51 -25.10 1.28
C ARG A 168 9.75 -26.19 2.32
N PHE A 169 9.48 -27.44 1.93
CA PHE A 169 9.75 -28.62 2.75
C PHE A 169 10.38 -29.72 1.91
N GLY A 170 11.39 -30.41 2.43
CA GLY A 170 11.98 -31.55 1.74
C GLY A 170 13.07 -32.27 2.54
N PRO A 171 13.56 -33.41 2.03
CA PRO A 171 14.47 -34.29 2.76
C PRO A 171 15.93 -33.78 2.79
N ARG A 172 16.23 -32.65 2.14
CA ARG A 172 17.59 -32.09 2.00
C ARG A 172 17.63 -30.63 2.47
N PRO A 173 18.81 -30.12 2.88
CA PRO A 173 18.99 -28.71 3.17
C PRO A 173 18.50 -27.80 2.04
N ILE A 174 17.72 -26.79 2.40
CA ILE A 174 17.07 -25.87 1.45
C ILE A 174 17.94 -24.61 1.32
N HIS A 175 18.58 -24.42 0.17
CA HIS A 175 19.43 -23.27 -0.14
C HIS A 175 18.74 -22.18 -0.98
N SER A 176 17.44 -22.33 -1.23
CA SER A 176 16.66 -21.46 -2.10
C SER A 176 16.32 -20.12 -1.41
N THR A 177 17.26 -19.18 -1.39
CA THR A 177 17.09 -17.82 -0.82
C THR A 177 16.41 -16.86 -1.81
N TYR A 178 15.31 -17.29 -2.41
CA TYR A 178 14.50 -16.57 -3.40
C TYR A 178 13.04 -17.00 -3.30
N LEU A 179 12.12 -16.18 -3.83
CA LEU A 179 10.68 -16.48 -3.79
C LEU A 179 10.32 -17.72 -4.62
N ILE A 180 9.21 -18.37 -4.27
CA ILE A 180 8.68 -19.50 -5.06
C ILE A 180 8.07 -18.95 -6.35
N THR A 181 8.60 -19.38 -7.49
CA THR A 181 8.10 -19.07 -8.84
C THR A 181 7.30 -20.22 -9.46
N SER A 182 7.32 -21.41 -8.84
CA SER A 182 6.54 -22.58 -9.25
C SER A 182 6.12 -23.38 -8.00
N ALA A 183 4.85 -23.28 -7.62
CA ALA A 183 4.28 -23.83 -6.41
C ALA A 183 3.42 -25.08 -6.69
N ASN A 184 3.66 -26.18 -5.97
CA ASN A 184 2.82 -27.37 -6.06
C ASN A 184 1.61 -27.31 -5.11
N PHE A 185 1.55 -26.31 -4.23
CA PHE A 185 0.39 -26.00 -3.41
C PHE A 185 0.16 -24.48 -3.36
N ILE A 186 -1.08 -24.05 -3.61
CA ILE A 186 -1.50 -22.66 -3.42
C ILE A 186 -2.74 -22.62 -2.52
N GLY A 187 -2.67 -21.88 -1.42
CA GLY A 187 -3.80 -21.54 -0.56
C GLY A 187 -4.22 -20.09 -0.73
N CYS A 188 -5.50 -19.84 -1.01
CA CYS A 188 -6.10 -18.51 -1.05
C CYS A 188 -7.14 -18.39 0.06
N HIS A 189 -6.84 -17.57 1.07
CA HIS A 189 -7.65 -17.48 2.28
C HIS A 189 -8.74 -16.40 2.21
N GLN A 190 -8.77 -15.61 1.13
CA GLN A 190 -9.73 -14.53 0.90
C GLN A 190 -10.26 -14.56 -0.53
N TRP A 191 -11.59 -14.64 -0.67
CA TRP A 191 -12.26 -14.64 -1.97
C TRP A 191 -11.89 -13.43 -2.84
N VAL A 192 -11.85 -12.23 -2.25
CA VAL A 192 -11.62 -10.97 -2.98
C VAL A 192 -10.30 -10.94 -3.75
N PHE A 193 -9.31 -11.75 -3.37
CA PHE A 193 -8.03 -11.81 -4.08
C PHE A 193 -8.17 -12.41 -5.48
N LEU A 194 -9.14 -13.29 -5.71
CA LEU A 194 -9.42 -13.83 -7.05
C LEU A 194 -9.87 -12.75 -8.02
N GLU A 195 -10.57 -11.74 -7.52
CA GLU A 195 -11.08 -10.62 -8.32
C GLU A 195 -9.98 -9.61 -8.65
N LYS A 196 -8.82 -9.66 -7.99
CA LYS A 196 -7.81 -8.59 -8.00
C LYS A 196 -6.41 -9.01 -8.41
N TYR A 197 -6.04 -10.27 -8.15
CA TYR A 197 -4.67 -10.77 -8.32
C TYR A 197 -4.68 -12.08 -9.10
N ASP A 198 -3.67 -12.28 -9.94
CA ASP A 198 -3.41 -13.60 -10.52
C ASP A 198 -2.72 -14.51 -9.50
N ILE A 199 -3.48 -14.97 -8.50
CA ILE A 199 -2.99 -15.85 -7.44
C ILE A 199 -2.49 -17.21 -7.95
N LEU A 200 -2.88 -17.62 -9.16
CA LEU A 200 -2.53 -18.93 -9.74
C LEU A 200 -1.41 -18.83 -10.78
N GLN A 201 -0.85 -17.65 -11.04
CA GLN A 201 0.25 -17.46 -12.00
C GLN A 201 1.43 -18.42 -11.72
N ASN A 202 1.79 -18.58 -10.45
CA ASN A 202 2.92 -19.42 -10.00
C ASN A 202 2.52 -20.87 -9.74
N ALA A 203 1.28 -21.30 -10.01
CA ALA A 203 0.89 -22.70 -9.81
C ALA A 203 1.65 -23.61 -10.79
N ALA A 204 2.21 -24.70 -10.27
CA ALA A 204 2.82 -25.76 -11.06
C ALA A 204 1.73 -26.65 -11.68
N PRO A 205 1.97 -27.24 -12.87
CA PRO A 205 1.08 -28.25 -13.44
C PRO A 205 0.83 -29.41 -12.47
N GLY A 206 -0.43 -29.82 -12.31
CA GLY A 206 -0.86 -30.87 -11.40
C GLY A 206 -0.87 -30.47 -9.92
N GLY A 207 -0.61 -29.20 -9.60
CA GLY A 207 -0.60 -28.68 -8.24
C GLY A 207 -1.98 -28.65 -7.58
N VAL A 208 -1.99 -28.35 -6.28
CA VAL A 208 -3.21 -28.22 -5.47
C VAL A 208 -3.57 -26.76 -5.27
N PHE A 209 -4.84 -26.42 -5.45
CA PHE A 209 -5.40 -25.11 -5.13
C PHE A 209 -6.45 -25.26 -4.04
N LEU A 210 -6.26 -24.57 -2.91
CA LEU A 210 -7.19 -24.50 -1.79
C LEU A 210 -7.79 -23.08 -1.71
N LEU A 211 -9.12 -22.97 -1.69
CA LEU A 211 -9.82 -21.69 -1.58
C LEU A 211 -10.76 -21.65 -0.37
N ASN A 212 -10.63 -20.59 0.43
CA ASN A 212 -11.65 -20.20 1.40
C ASN A 212 -12.78 -19.42 0.68
N SER A 213 -14.00 -19.96 0.68
CA SER A 213 -15.14 -19.45 -0.10
C SER A 213 -16.43 -19.62 0.68
N VAL A 214 -17.31 -18.62 0.61
CA VAL A 214 -18.70 -18.73 1.09
C VAL A 214 -19.59 -19.61 0.19
N TYR A 215 -19.11 -19.94 -1.01
CA TYR A 215 -19.77 -20.81 -1.97
C TYR A 215 -19.27 -22.26 -1.83
N GLY A 216 -20.19 -23.21 -1.83
CA GLY A 216 -19.90 -24.65 -1.77
C GLY A 216 -19.34 -25.22 -3.09
N PRO A 217 -18.97 -26.52 -3.10
CA PRO A 217 -18.31 -27.17 -4.25
C PRO A 217 -19.15 -27.17 -5.54
N ASP A 218 -20.48 -27.17 -5.43
CA ASP A 218 -21.38 -27.17 -6.59
C ASP A 218 -21.61 -25.77 -7.18
N GLU A 219 -21.34 -24.71 -6.43
CA GLU A 219 -21.64 -23.32 -6.82
C GLU A 219 -20.39 -22.51 -7.13
N VAL A 220 -19.26 -22.82 -6.48
CA VAL A 220 -18.03 -22.02 -6.52
C VAL A 220 -17.52 -21.81 -7.95
N TRP A 221 -17.62 -22.84 -8.80
CA TRP A 221 -17.13 -22.78 -10.18
C TRP A 221 -17.77 -21.64 -10.97
N ALA A 222 -19.09 -21.46 -10.85
CA ALA A 222 -19.84 -20.43 -11.59
C ALA A 222 -19.51 -18.99 -11.11
N ARG A 223 -18.85 -18.85 -9.96
CA ARG A 223 -18.49 -17.57 -9.35
C ARG A 223 -17.04 -17.17 -9.62
N LEU A 224 -16.19 -18.10 -10.05
CA LEU A 224 -14.76 -17.83 -10.30
C LEU A 224 -14.57 -16.90 -11.51
N PRO A 225 -13.59 -15.98 -11.47
CA PRO A 225 -13.15 -15.25 -12.67
C PRO A 225 -12.59 -16.18 -13.76
N ARG A 226 -12.68 -15.74 -15.02
CA ARG A 226 -12.26 -16.50 -16.21
C ARG A 226 -10.80 -16.96 -16.11
N ASN A 227 -9.89 -16.04 -15.77
CA ASN A 227 -8.45 -16.34 -15.67
C ASN A 227 -8.16 -17.44 -14.62
N VAL A 228 -8.93 -17.48 -13.53
CA VAL A 228 -8.77 -18.50 -12.48
C VAL A 228 -9.20 -19.87 -13.01
N GLN A 229 -10.33 -19.94 -13.72
CA GLN A 229 -10.76 -21.17 -14.37
C GLN A 229 -9.75 -21.67 -15.43
N GLU A 230 -9.19 -20.75 -16.23
CA GLU A 230 -8.16 -21.05 -17.21
C GLU A 230 -6.92 -21.68 -16.57
N HIS A 231 -6.41 -21.10 -15.49
CA HIS A 231 -5.28 -21.68 -14.76
C HIS A 231 -5.60 -23.07 -14.22
N ILE A 232 -6.77 -23.26 -13.60
CA ILE A 232 -7.19 -24.55 -13.04
C ILE A 232 -7.21 -25.63 -14.13
N ILE A 233 -7.81 -25.34 -15.30
CA ILE A 233 -7.93 -26.30 -16.40
C ILE A 233 -6.58 -26.55 -17.07
N ASN A 234 -5.90 -25.48 -17.52
CA ASN A 234 -4.67 -25.59 -18.31
C ASN A 234 -3.55 -26.27 -17.53
N LYS A 235 -3.47 -25.97 -16.22
CA LYS A 235 -2.48 -26.57 -15.33
C LYS A 235 -2.97 -27.85 -14.65
N LYS A 236 -4.21 -28.30 -14.92
CA LYS A 236 -4.80 -29.52 -14.34
C LYS A 236 -4.72 -29.53 -12.81
N LEU A 237 -5.10 -28.43 -12.19
CA LEU A 237 -5.01 -28.26 -10.73
C LEU A 237 -6.06 -29.13 -10.03
N LYS A 238 -5.69 -29.69 -8.88
CA LYS A 238 -6.65 -30.28 -7.94
C LYS A 238 -7.25 -29.16 -7.11
N PHE A 239 -8.53 -28.89 -7.29
CA PHE A 239 -9.19 -27.74 -6.68
C PHE A 239 -10.03 -28.14 -5.48
N PHE A 240 -9.75 -27.54 -4.31
CA PHE A 240 -10.46 -27.75 -3.06
C PHE A 240 -11.06 -26.44 -2.56
N VAL A 241 -12.24 -26.54 -1.94
CA VAL A 241 -12.96 -25.40 -1.37
C VAL A 241 -13.45 -25.72 0.05
N ILE A 242 -13.50 -24.69 0.89
CA ILE A 242 -14.08 -24.72 2.23
C ILE A 242 -14.66 -23.35 2.59
N ASP A 243 -15.80 -23.33 3.30
CA ASP A 243 -16.28 -22.13 3.99
C ASP A 243 -15.70 -22.08 5.40
N GLY A 244 -14.49 -21.52 5.49
CA GLY A 244 -13.78 -21.42 6.76
C GLY A 244 -14.49 -20.52 7.78
N TYR A 245 -15.26 -19.53 7.33
CA TYR A 245 -15.98 -18.63 8.22
C TYR A 245 -17.16 -19.34 8.89
N LYS A 246 -17.95 -20.08 8.11
CA LYS A 246 -19.05 -20.90 8.63
C LYS A 246 -18.56 -21.99 9.59
N VAL A 247 -17.45 -22.66 9.26
CA VAL A 247 -16.83 -23.65 10.14
C VAL A 247 -16.34 -22.98 11.44
N ALA A 248 -15.68 -21.83 11.35
CA ALA A 248 -15.20 -21.11 12.52
C ALA A 248 -16.37 -20.66 13.44
N GLU A 249 -17.46 -20.16 12.87
CA GLU A 249 -18.67 -19.80 13.62
C GLU A 249 -19.30 -21.02 14.30
N ALA A 250 -19.53 -22.11 13.55
CA ALA A 250 -20.16 -23.33 14.07
C ALA A 250 -19.36 -23.97 15.23
N THR A 251 -18.04 -23.83 15.21
CA THR A 251 -17.11 -24.36 16.22
C THR A 251 -16.80 -23.36 17.35
N GLY A 252 -17.38 -22.16 17.32
CA GLY A 252 -17.16 -21.12 18.34
C GLY A 252 -15.78 -20.44 18.29
N MET A 253 -15.07 -20.51 17.15
CA MET A 253 -13.79 -19.84 16.93
C MET A 253 -13.91 -18.37 16.47
N GLY A 254 -15.14 -17.87 16.33
CA GLY A 254 -15.41 -16.53 15.79
C GLY A 254 -15.03 -16.45 14.31
N GLY A 255 -14.50 -15.31 13.85
CA GLY A 255 -14.06 -15.14 12.45
C GLY A 255 -12.64 -15.65 12.13
N ARG A 256 -12.05 -16.52 12.96
CA ARG A 256 -10.65 -16.95 12.81
C ARG A 256 -10.55 -18.23 11.97
N VAL A 257 -10.13 -18.08 10.72
CA VAL A 257 -10.01 -19.21 9.76
C VAL A 257 -8.63 -19.87 9.74
N ASN A 258 -7.65 -19.33 10.47
CA ASN A 258 -6.25 -19.75 10.39
C ASN A 258 -6.03 -21.25 10.72
N THR A 259 -6.61 -21.78 11.80
CA THR A 259 -6.49 -23.21 12.17
C THR A 259 -7.18 -24.12 11.15
N ILE A 260 -8.30 -23.66 10.59
CA ILE A 260 -9.07 -24.39 9.56
C ILE A 260 -8.24 -24.51 8.29
N MET A 261 -7.71 -23.39 7.78
CA MET A 261 -6.87 -23.38 6.58
C MET A 261 -5.58 -24.16 6.78
N GLN A 262 -4.98 -24.10 7.97
CA GLN A 262 -3.82 -24.91 8.33
C GLN A 262 -4.12 -26.42 8.27
N THR A 263 -5.26 -26.83 8.83
CA THR A 263 -5.70 -28.23 8.81
C THR A 263 -5.90 -28.73 7.37
N CYS A 264 -6.52 -27.90 6.53
CA CYS A 264 -6.67 -28.20 5.10
C CYS A 264 -5.31 -28.42 4.42
N PHE A 265 -4.33 -27.53 4.65
CA PHE A 265 -2.99 -27.67 4.09
C PHE A 265 -2.34 -29.01 4.44
N PHE A 266 -2.33 -29.40 5.72
CA PHE A 266 -1.77 -30.68 6.14
C PHE A 266 -2.49 -31.88 5.52
N ALA A 267 -3.82 -31.80 5.37
CA ALA A 267 -4.62 -32.89 4.83
C ALA A 267 -4.38 -33.15 3.33
N ILE A 268 -4.07 -32.11 2.53
CA ILE A 268 -4.06 -32.22 1.06
C ILE A 268 -2.75 -31.78 0.38
N SER A 269 -1.77 -31.25 1.10
CA SER A 269 -0.49 -30.81 0.51
C SER A 269 0.44 -31.96 0.11
N GLY A 270 0.27 -33.14 0.72
CA GLY A 270 1.15 -34.29 0.50
C GLY A 270 2.54 -34.17 1.15
N VAL A 271 2.75 -33.19 2.05
CA VAL A 271 4.00 -33.06 2.82
C VAL A 271 4.20 -34.20 3.81
N LEU A 272 3.09 -34.73 4.35
CA LEU A 272 3.03 -35.88 5.23
C LEU A 272 1.86 -36.79 4.79
N PRO A 273 1.92 -38.10 5.11
CA PRO A 273 0.75 -38.96 5.06
C PRO A 273 -0.41 -38.37 5.86
N LYS A 274 -1.64 -38.50 5.37
CA LYS A 274 -2.83 -37.84 5.96
C LYS A 274 -3.02 -38.13 7.44
N ASP A 275 -2.89 -39.39 7.85
CA ASP A 275 -3.12 -39.81 9.23
C ASP A 275 -2.04 -39.25 10.17
N GLU A 276 -0.77 -39.27 9.74
CA GLU A 276 0.35 -38.65 10.46
C GLU A 276 0.17 -37.14 10.56
N ALA A 277 -0.29 -36.49 9.50
CA ALA A 277 -0.54 -35.05 9.48
C ALA A 277 -1.61 -34.64 10.52
N ILE A 278 -2.71 -35.41 10.61
CA ILE A 278 -3.78 -35.17 11.60
C ILE A 278 -3.27 -35.40 13.03
N GLU A 279 -2.49 -36.46 13.26
CA GLU A 279 -1.89 -36.74 14.57
C GLU A 279 -0.97 -35.60 15.01
N GLN A 280 -0.09 -35.12 14.13
CA GLN A 280 0.84 -34.03 14.41
C GLN A 280 0.12 -32.70 14.69
N ILE A 281 -0.96 -32.39 13.96
CA ILE A 281 -1.79 -31.21 14.24
C ILE A 281 -2.40 -31.30 15.65
N LYS A 282 -3.04 -32.44 15.99
CA LYS A 282 -3.67 -32.62 17.31
C LYS A 282 -2.63 -32.58 18.44
N TYR A 283 -1.44 -33.15 18.23
CA TYR A 283 -0.33 -33.05 19.15
C TYR A 283 0.13 -31.59 19.36
N ALA A 284 0.32 -30.84 18.28
CA ALA A 284 0.73 -29.43 18.34
C ALA A 284 -0.31 -28.52 19.03
N ILE A 285 -1.61 -28.76 18.78
CA ILE A 285 -2.72 -28.09 19.47
C ILE A 285 -2.65 -28.36 20.98
N LYS A 286 -2.44 -29.61 21.40
CA LYS A 286 -2.31 -29.97 22.82
C LYS A 286 -1.09 -29.30 23.47
N LYS A 287 0.06 -29.28 22.78
CA LYS A 287 1.30 -28.61 23.23
C LYS A 287 1.09 -27.10 23.39
N THR A 288 0.38 -26.46 22.45
CA THR A 288 0.18 -25.01 22.41
C THR A 288 -0.91 -24.54 23.38
N TYR A 289 -2.05 -25.24 23.41
CA TYR A 289 -3.26 -24.81 24.11
C TYR A 289 -3.55 -25.58 25.39
N GLY A 290 -2.78 -26.61 25.73
CA GLY A 290 -2.98 -27.39 26.97
C GLY A 290 -2.97 -26.54 28.24
N LYS A 291 -2.18 -25.45 28.26
CA LYS A 291 -2.17 -24.48 29.38
C LYS A 291 -3.44 -23.63 29.49
N ARG A 292 -4.27 -23.58 28.45
CA ARG A 292 -5.54 -22.82 28.43
C ARG A 292 -6.76 -23.67 28.82
N GLY A 293 -6.56 -24.94 29.17
CA GLY A 293 -7.58 -25.85 29.65
C GLY A 293 -8.12 -26.82 28.58
N GLU A 294 -8.62 -27.97 29.03
CA GLU A 294 -9.07 -29.07 28.17
C GLU A 294 -10.21 -28.67 27.22
N ALA A 295 -11.13 -27.81 27.68
CA ALA A 295 -12.23 -27.31 26.85
C ALA A 295 -11.75 -26.59 25.57
N VAL A 296 -10.68 -25.79 25.69
CA VAL A 296 -10.08 -25.10 24.53
C VAL A 296 -9.41 -26.10 23.59
N VAL A 297 -8.74 -27.13 24.13
CA VAL A 297 -8.11 -28.19 23.33
C VAL A 297 -9.16 -28.97 22.55
N GLN A 298 -10.23 -29.42 23.22
CA GLN A 298 -11.33 -30.15 22.59
C GLN A 298 -12.07 -29.31 21.54
N GLN A 299 -12.26 -28.01 21.79
CA GLN A 299 -12.82 -27.10 20.79
C GLN A 299 -11.95 -27.01 19.53
N ASN A 300 -10.62 -26.96 19.68
CA ASN A 300 -9.72 -26.99 18.53
C ASN A 300 -9.71 -28.36 17.82
N PHE A 301 -9.86 -29.47 18.55
CA PHE A 301 -10.00 -30.80 17.93
C PHE A 301 -11.30 -30.92 17.13
N ALA A 302 -12.42 -30.47 17.69
CA ALA A 302 -13.69 -30.41 16.98
C ALA A 302 -13.58 -29.54 15.73
N ALA A 303 -12.83 -28.43 15.78
CA ALA A 303 -12.56 -27.61 14.60
C ALA A 303 -11.73 -28.34 13.54
N VAL A 304 -10.72 -29.13 13.93
CA VAL A 304 -9.94 -29.97 12.99
C VAL A 304 -10.86 -30.99 12.31
N ASP A 305 -11.68 -31.70 13.08
CA ASP A 305 -12.56 -32.74 12.55
C ASP A 305 -13.64 -32.14 11.63
N ALA A 306 -14.31 -31.06 12.07
CA ALA A 306 -15.28 -30.33 11.26
C ALA A 306 -14.67 -29.74 9.98
N THR A 307 -13.40 -29.32 10.03
CA THR A 307 -12.68 -28.85 8.83
C THR A 307 -12.55 -29.96 7.79
N LEU A 308 -12.17 -31.16 8.21
CA LEU A 308 -11.99 -32.30 7.30
C LEU A 308 -13.32 -32.75 6.68
N GLU A 309 -14.42 -32.64 7.43
CA GLU A 309 -15.78 -32.95 6.94
C GLU A 309 -16.31 -31.90 5.95
N ASN A 310 -15.84 -30.66 6.04
CA ASN A 310 -16.29 -29.53 5.21
C ASN A 310 -15.27 -29.12 4.12
N LEU A 311 -14.21 -29.91 3.94
CA LEU A 311 -13.22 -29.73 2.87
C LEU A 311 -13.63 -30.56 1.66
N PHE A 312 -14.02 -29.88 0.58
CA PHE A 312 -14.56 -30.55 -0.60
C PHE A 312 -13.63 -30.38 -1.81
N GLU A 313 -13.39 -31.48 -2.53
CA GLU A 313 -12.79 -31.42 -3.87
C GLU A 313 -13.86 -31.00 -4.89
N VAL A 314 -13.54 -30.00 -5.71
CA VAL A 314 -14.43 -29.47 -6.74
C VAL A 314 -14.21 -30.25 -8.03
N LYS A 315 -15.29 -30.75 -8.63
CA LYS A 315 -15.23 -31.39 -9.94
C LYS A 315 -15.00 -30.33 -11.02
N VAL A 316 -13.75 -30.22 -11.48
CA VAL A 316 -13.34 -29.26 -12.52
C VAL A 316 -13.96 -29.62 -13.87
N PRO A 317 -14.73 -28.72 -14.51
CA PRO A 317 -15.22 -28.90 -15.87
C PRO A 317 -14.11 -28.88 -16.93
N ALA A 318 -14.39 -29.42 -18.11
CA ALA A 318 -13.41 -29.52 -19.19
C ALA A 318 -13.12 -28.19 -19.91
N SER A 319 -14.00 -27.20 -19.75
CA SER A 319 -13.91 -25.90 -20.43
C SER A 319 -14.20 -24.76 -19.47
N VAL A 320 -13.61 -23.61 -19.78
CA VAL A 320 -13.90 -22.34 -19.12
C VAL A 320 -15.35 -21.94 -19.40
N THR A 321 -16.10 -21.58 -18.37
CA THR A 321 -17.51 -21.18 -18.46
C THR A 321 -17.78 -19.77 -17.94
N SER A 322 -16.83 -19.17 -17.23
CA SER A 322 -17.02 -17.86 -16.63
C SER A 322 -16.92 -16.73 -17.65
N THR A 323 -17.81 -15.74 -17.49
CA THR A 323 -17.75 -14.44 -18.17
C THR A 323 -17.28 -13.32 -17.22
N ILE A 324 -16.92 -13.67 -15.98
CA ILE A 324 -16.46 -12.73 -14.97
C ILE A 324 -14.98 -12.48 -15.22
N GLU A 325 -14.60 -11.26 -15.58
CA GLU A 325 -13.21 -10.88 -15.74
C GLU A 325 -12.59 -10.43 -14.42
N MET A 326 -11.27 -10.55 -14.30
CA MET A 326 -10.54 -9.93 -13.19
C MET A 326 -10.74 -8.40 -13.26
N ARG A 327 -10.93 -7.77 -12.10
CA ARG A 327 -11.11 -6.33 -12.03
C ARG A 327 -9.79 -5.62 -12.33
N PRO A 328 -9.82 -4.50 -13.06
CA PRO A 328 -8.69 -3.60 -13.14
C PRO A 328 -8.23 -3.19 -11.73
N ALA A 329 -6.92 -3.07 -11.53
CA ALA A 329 -6.35 -2.66 -10.24
C ALA A 329 -6.76 -1.24 -9.81
N VAL A 330 -7.08 -0.38 -10.79
CA VAL A 330 -7.61 0.98 -10.59
C VAL A 330 -8.72 1.26 -11.62
N PRO A 331 -9.70 2.14 -11.32
CA PRO A 331 -10.74 2.52 -12.28
C PRO A 331 -10.17 3.20 -13.53
N ALA A 332 -10.85 3.05 -14.68
CA ALA A 332 -10.44 3.66 -15.96
C ALA A 332 -10.31 5.19 -15.93
N ALA A 333 -11.01 5.86 -15.01
CA ALA A 333 -10.93 7.31 -14.82
C ALA A 333 -9.64 7.78 -14.13
N ALA A 334 -8.81 6.88 -13.61
CA ALA A 334 -7.58 7.26 -12.92
C ALA A 334 -6.57 7.93 -13.87
N PRO A 335 -5.74 8.88 -13.38
CA PRO A 335 -4.74 9.58 -14.19
C PRO A 335 -3.71 8.64 -14.83
N ALA A 336 -3.06 9.09 -15.91
CA ALA A 336 -2.10 8.28 -16.67
C ALA A 336 -0.99 7.65 -15.81
N PHE A 337 -0.37 8.40 -14.89
CA PHE A 337 0.63 7.83 -13.99
C PHE A 337 0.05 6.73 -13.08
N VAL A 338 -1.21 6.90 -12.65
CA VAL A 338 -1.89 5.91 -11.82
C VAL A 338 -2.18 4.64 -12.62
N GLN A 339 -2.60 4.76 -13.88
CA GLN A 339 -2.83 3.64 -14.78
C GLN A 339 -1.54 2.89 -15.12
N ASP A 340 -0.50 3.63 -15.54
CA ASP A 340 0.71 3.04 -16.11
C ASP A 340 1.67 2.48 -15.06
N VAL A 341 1.74 3.12 -13.89
CA VAL A 341 2.76 2.84 -12.86
C VAL A 341 2.10 2.30 -11.59
N THR A 342 1.21 3.08 -10.97
CA THR A 342 0.61 2.71 -9.68
C THR A 342 -0.21 1.43 -9.77
N ALA A 343 -1.03 1.26 -10.81
CA ALA A 343 -1.87 0.07 -11.00
C ALA A 343 -1.03 -1.20 -11.14
N THR A 344 0.08 -1.14 -11.89
CA THR A 344 1.02 -2.25 -12.07
C THR A 344 1.63 -2.68 -10.74
N ILE A 345 2.01 -1.73 -9.88
CA ILE A 345 2.55 -2.01 -8.54
C ILE A 345 1.44 -2.58 -7.63
N ILE A 346 0.24 -1.99 -7.63
CA ILE A 346 -0.92 -2.49 -6.86
C ILE A 346 -1.25 -3.92 -7.24
N ALA A 347 -1.16 -4.29 -8.53
CA ALA A 347 -1.42 -5.64 -9.03
C ALA A 347 -0.32 -6.66 -8.66
N GLY A 348 0.75 -6.25 -7.97
CA GLY A 348 1.88 -7.12 -7.61
C GLY A 348 2.85 -7.36 -8.77
N LEU A 349 2.82 -6.52 -9.81
CA LEU A 349 3.64 -6.64 -11.02
C LEU A 349 4.70 -5.53 -11.13
N GLY A 350 4.97 -4.82 -10.02
CA GLY A 350 5.90 -3.68 -10.00
C GLY A 350 7.32 -4.01 -10.47
N ASP A 351 7.77 -5.26 -10.31
CA ASP A 351 9.07 -5.73 -10.80
C ASP A 351 9.22 -5.69 -12.33
N GLN A 352 8.10 -5.62 -13.07
CA GLN A 352 8.07 -5.54 -14.53
C GLN A 352 8.17 -4.09 -15.05
N LEU A 353 8.08 -3.10 -14.17
CA LEU A 353 8.22 -1.71 -14.57
C LEU A 353 9.69 -1.41 -14.92
N PRO A 354 9.95 -0.84 -16.11
CA PRO A 354 11.30 -0.45 -16.50
C PRO A 354 11.73 0.84 -15.79
N VAL A 355 13.05 1.11 -15.80
CA VAL A 355 13.64 2.31 -15.19
C VAL A 355 13.00 3.60 -15.73
N SER A 356 12.67 3.66 -17.03
CA SER A 356 12.03 4.83 -17.66
C SER A 356 10.66 5.22 -17.09
N LYS A 357 9.96 4.30 -16.41
CA LYS A 357 8.65 4.55 -15.80
C LYS A 357 8.75 5.16 -14.39
N MET A 358 9.93 5.16 -13.78
CA MET A 358 10.14 5.67 -12.43
C MET A 358 10.54 7.15 -12.45
N PRO A 359 10.01 8.00 -11.54
CA PRO A 359 10.48 9.36 -11.38
C PRO A 359 11.97 9.41 -11.00
N MET A 360 12.74 10.27 -11.65
CA MET A 360 14.20 10.34 -11.48
C MET A 360 14.65 10.76 -10.06
N ASP A 361 13.82 11.50 -9.35
CA ASP A 361 14.04 12.04 -8.01
C ASP A 361 13.19 11.36 -6.94
N GLY A 362 12.37 10.36 -7.33
CA GLY A 362 11.43 9.70 -6.43
C GLY A 362 10.15 10.49 -6.12
N THR A 363 9.88 11.61 -6.80
CA THR A 363 8.65 12.40 -6.58
C THR A 363 7.42 11.72 -7.18
N TYR A 364 6.41 11.44 -6.36
CA TYR A 364 5.14 10.82 -6.80
C TYR A 364 3.97 11.81 -6.79
N PRO A 365 2.95 11.59 -7.63
CA PRO A 365 1.73 12.39 -7.58
C PRO A 365 0.96 12.18 -6.27
N THR A 366 0.27 13.24 -5.87
CA THR A 366 -0.61 13.26 -4.70
C THR A 366 -2.01 12.72 -5.05
N GLY A 367 -2.75 12.29 -4.03
CA GLY A 367 -4.16 11.91 -4.13
C GLY A 367 -4.38 10.60 -4.86
N THR A 368 -3.39 9.69 -4.83
CA THR A 368 -3.46 8.44 -5.59
C THR A 368 -4.17 7.31 -4.85
N ALA A 369 -4.29 7.38 -3.52
CA ALA A 369 -4.96 6.36 -2.71
C ALA A 369 -6.47 6.21 -3.03
N GLN A 370 -7.13 7.27 -3.48
CA GLN A 370 -8.56 7.24 -3.83
C GLN A 370 -8.91 6.26 -4.96
N TRP A 371 -7.92 5.88 -5.78
CA TRP A 371 -8.08 5.00 -6.94
C TRP A 371 -7.94 3.51 -6.61
N GLU A 372 -7.49 3.15 -5.41
CA GLU A 372 -7.16 1.74 -5.08
C GLU A 372 -8.39 0.86 -4.84
N LYS A 373 -9.47 1.41 -4.26
CA LYS A 373 -10.75 0.72 -4.00
C LYS A 373 -10.54 -0.67 -3.38
N ARG A 374 -9.95 -0.68 -2.19
CA ARG A 374 -9.34 -1.86 -1.55
C ARG A 374 -10.30 -3.02 -1.28
N ASN A 375 -11.57 -2.75 -0.99
CA ASN A 375 -12.64 -3.73 -0.78
C ASN A 375 -12.27 -4.80 0.27
N ILE A 376 -11.83 -4.36 1.46
CA ILE A 376 -11.25 -5.25 2.49
C ILE A 376 -12.16 -5.57 3.67
N SER A 377 -13.31 -4.89 3.80
CA SER A 377 -14.24 -5.09 4.91
C SER A 377 -15.32 -6.12 4.55
N LEU A 378 -15.80 -6.89 5.52
CA LEU A 378 -16.97 -7.76 5.32
C LEU A 378 -18.29 -7.00 5.53
N GLU A 379 -18.26 -6.00 6.41
CA GLU A 379 -19.40 -5.14 6.74
C GLU A 379 -19.04 -3.66 6.59
N ILE A 380 -20.04 -2.84 6.24
CA ILE A 380 -19.92 -1.38 6.12
C ILE A 380 -21.04 -0.67 6.90
N PRO A 381 -20.83 0.59 7.33
CA PRO A 381 -21.86 1.35 8.01
C PRO A 381 -22.96 1.82 7.04
N VAL A 382 -24.22 1.59 7.40
CA VAL A 382 -25.42 2.02 6.66
C VAL A 382 -26.14 3.12 7.42
N TRP A 383 -26.42 4.23 6.73
CA TRP A 383 -27.06 5.41 7.30
C TRP A 383 -28.60 5.27 7.38
N ASP A 384 -29.16 5.63 8.54
CA ASP A 384 -30.58 5.88 8.79
C ASP A 384 -30.83 7.40 8.92
N ALA A 385 -31.38 7.98 7.85
CA ALA A 385 -31.65 9.41 7.74
C ALA A 385 -32.72 9.92 8.71
N ASN A 386 -33.66 9.07 9.15
CA ASN A 386 -34.74 9.48 10.04
C ASN A 386 -34.24 9.71 11.46
N THR A 387 -33.41 8.77 11.95
CA THR A 387 -32.81 8.82 13.30
C THR A 387 -31.66 9.84 13.39
N CYS A 388 -30.97 10.11 12.28
CA CYS A 388 -29.79 10.96 12.27
C CYS A 388 -30.06 12.41 12.73
N ILE A 389 -29.27 12.88 13.68
CA ILE A 389 -29.32 14.26 14.20
C ILE A 389 -28.33 15.21 13.50
N GLN A 390 -27.63 14.73 12.47
CA GLN A 390 -26.67 15.53 11.67
C GLN A 390 -25.61 16.21 12.54
N CYS A 391 -24.88 15.44 13.37
CA CYS A 391 -23.88 16.00 14.29
C CYS A 391 -22.43 15.95 13.77
N GLY A 392 -22.16 15.26 12.65
CA GLY A 392 -20.82 15.13 12.07
C GLY A 392 -19.84 14.23 12.84
N LYS A 393 -20.16 13.73 14.03
CA LYS A 393 -19.23 12.93 14.86
C LYS A 393 -18.70 11.68 14.14
N CYS A 394 -19.55 10.99 13.38
CA CYS A 394 -19.17 9.82 12.59
C CYS A 394 -18.15 10.15 11.48
N VAL A 395 -18.23 11.35 10.88
CA VAL A 395 -17.28 11.87 9.89
C VAL A 395 -15.96 12.27 10.56
N LEU A 396 -16.04 12.90 11.74
CA LEU A 396 -14.87 13.33 12.51
C LEU A 396 -13.97 12.15 12.88
N VAL A 397 -14.55 11.11 13.48
CA VAL A 397 -13.77 9.97 14.01
C VAL A 397 -13.30 9.00 12.92
N CYS A 398 -13.78 9.15 11.68
CA CYS A 398 -13.40 8.23 10.62
C CYS A 398 -11.91 8.36 10.29
N PRO A 399 -11.10 7.30 10.50
CA PRO A 399 -9.66 7.37 10.29
C PRO A 399 -9.25 7.34 8.82
N HIS A 400 -10.16 7.07 7.90
CA HIS A 400 -9.87 6.94 6.47
C HIS A 400 -10.62 7.95 5.60
N ALA A 401 -11.41 8.85 6.19
CA ALA A 401 -12.27 9.80 5.46
C ALA A 401 -13.24 9.14 4.46
N VAL A 402 -13.69 7.91 4.76
CA VAL A 402 -14.59 7.08 3.93
C VAL A 402 -16.05 7.19 4.33
N ILE A 403 -16.36 8.10 5.24
CA ILE A 403 -17.71 8.56 5.53
C ILE A 403 -17.68 10.08 5.56
N ARG A 404 -18.51 10.71 4.73
CA ARG A 404 -18.52 12.17 4.53
C ARG A 404 -19.93 12.71 4.51
N ALA A 405 -20.05 14.00 4.79
CA ALA A 405 -21.31 14.71 4.74
C ALA A 405 -21.22 15.93 3.83
N LYS A 406 -22.31 16.24 3.13
CA LYS A 406 -22.48 17.48 2.35
C LYS A 406 -23.84 18.07 2.63
N VAL A 407 -23.92 19.40 2.53
CA VAL A 407 -25.18 20.15 2.43
C VAL A 407 -25.24 20.86 1.08
N TYR A 408 -26.37 20.80 0.41
CA TYR A 408 -26.51 21.28 -0.97
C TYR A 408 -27.98 21.55 -1.32
N ASP A 409 -28.19 22.30 -2.40
CA ASP A 409 -29.52 22.64 -2.94
C ASP A 409 -30.22 21.38 -3.50
N GLU A 410 -31.54 21.24 -3.25
CA GLU A 410 -32.35 20.11 -3.71
C GLU A 410 -32.26 19.87 -5.22
N LYS A 411 -32.03 20.91 -6.02
CA LYS A 411 -31.90 20.78 -7.49
C LYS A 411 -30.81 19.80 -7.92
N TYR A 412 -29.78 19.58 -7.11
CA TYR A 412 -28.70 18.65 -7.42
C TYR A 412 -29.13 17.18 -7.32
N LEU A 413 -30.32 16.89 -6.80
CA LEU A 413 -30.86 15.53 -6.68
C LEU A 413 -31.58 15.02 -7.93
N ALA A 414 -31.69 15.82 -8.99
CA ALA A 414 -32.44 15.45 -10.19
C ALA A 414 -31.95 14.12 -10.82
N ASP A 415 -30.62 13.92 -10.83
CA ASP A 415 -29.96 12.75 -11.40
C ASP A 415 -29.43 11.78 -10.33
N ALA A 416 -29.95 11.86 -9.09
CA ALA A 416 -29.50 11.00 -8.01
C ALA A 416 -29.85 9.52 -8.29
N PRO A 417 -28.93 8.56 -8.01
CA PRO A 417 -29.25 7.14 -8.06
C PRO A 417 -30.48 6.80 -7.21
N ALA A 418 -31.26 5.81 -7.61
CA ALA A 418 -32.50 5.43 -6.89
C ALA A 418 -32.27 5.06 -5.42
N THR A 419 -31.06 4.57 -5.09
CA THR A 419 -30.62 4.19 -3.74
C THR A 419 -29.99 5.33 -2.96
N PHE A 420 -29.83 6.51 -3.56
CA PHE A 420 -29.15 7.64 -2.94
C PHE A 420 -30.01 8.28 -1.85
N LYS A 421 -29.49 8.29 -0.62
CA LYS A 421 -30.22 8.80 0.55
C LYS A 421 -29.94 10.31 0.73
N SER A 422 -30.99 11.06 1.01
CA SER A 422 -30.90 12.46 1.45
C SER A 422 -32.02 12.80 2.44
N THR A 423 -31.83 13.86 3.22
CA THR A 423 -32.87 14.41 4.13
C THR A 423 -32.72 15.92 4.25
N THR A 424 -33.71 16.62 4.79
CA THR A 424 -33.61 18.07 5.00
C THR A 424 -32.53 18.40 6.03
N ALA A 425 -31.69 19.39 5.74
CA ALA A 425 -30.72 19.92 6.69
C ALA A 425 -31.45 20.53 7.90
N ARG A 426 -31.02 20.16 9.11
CA ARG A 426 -31.71 20.53 10.37
C ARG A 426 -31.07 21.75 11.05
N TRP A 427 -30.03 22.32 10.45
CA TRP A 427 -29.32 23.46 11.02
C TRP A 427 -29.89 24.77 10.48
N LYS A 428 -29.95 25.80 11.32
CA LYS A 428 -30.62 27.08 10.99
C LYS A 428 -29.97 27.80 9.81
N GLU A 429 -28.65 27.63 9.68
CA GLU A 429 -27.81 28.27 8.68
C GLU A 429 -27.98 27.65 7.29
N PHE A 430 -28.50 26.42 7.22
CA PHE A 430 -28.71 25.64 6.00
C PHE A 430 -30.17 25.31 5.76
N LYS A 431 -31.06 26.23 6.15
CA LYS A 431 -32.50 26.09 5.92
C LYS A 431 -32.76 25.81 4.43
N ASP A 432 -33.71 24.91 4.16
CA ASP A 432 -34.15 24.53 2.82
C ASP A 432 -33.09 23.78 1.97
N LEU A 433 -31.91 23.48 2.53
CA LEU A 433 -30.92 22.59 1.90
C LEU A 433 -31.16 21.13 2.25
N LYS A 434 -30.59 20.24 1.44
CA LYS A 434 -30.50 18.80 1.69
C LYS A 434 -29.19 18.44 2.35
N TYR A 435 -29.22 17.39 3.15
CA TYR A 435 -28.08 16.78 3.82
C TYR A 435 -27.98 15.32 3.40
N THR A 436 -26.77 14.89 3.06
CA THR A 436 -26.44 13.48 2.86
C THR A 436 -25.22 13.13 3.70
N LEU A 437 -25.28 11.95 4.34
CA LEU A 437 -24.13 11.25 4.91
C LEU A 437 -23.88 10.02 4.03
N GLN A 438 -22.77 10.00 3.31
CA GLN A 438 -22.44 8.93 2.36
C GLN A 438 -21.19 8.18 2.80
N VAL A 439 -21.15 6.88 2.54
CA VAL A 439 -20.04 5.98 2.85
C VAL A 439 -19.43 5.50 1.54
N ALA A 440 -18.10 5.43 1.48
CA ALA A 440 -17.34 4.81 0.40
C ALA A 440 -17.22 3.31 0.69
N PRO A 441 -18.03 2.43 0.07
CA PRO A 441 -18.08 1.02 0.45
C PRO A 441 -16.73 0.33 0.22
N GLU A 442 -16.07 0.65 -0.89
CA GLU A 442 -14.85 -0.01 -1.33
C GLU A 442 -13.60 0.43 -0.56
N ASP A 443 -13.67 1.55 0.17
CA ASP A 443 -12.54 2.09 0.94
C ASP A 443 -12.74 1.88 2.45
N CYS A 444 -13.95 1.48 2.88
CA CYS A 444 -14.27 1.24 4.27
C CYS A 444 -13.49 0.06 4.86
N THR A 445 -12.90 0.28 6.03
CA THR A 445 -12.10 -0.72 6.76
C THR A 445 -12.89 -1.45 7.85
N GLY A 446 -14.18 -1.19 7.99
CA GLY A 446 -15.06 -1.88 8.94
C GLY A 446 -14.78 -1.61 10.43
N CYS A 447 -14.05 -0.54 10.78
CA CYS A 447 -13.57 -0.29 12.15
C CYS A 447 -14.63 0.04 13.22
N THR A 448 -15.91 0.12 12.83
CA THR A 448 -17.09 0.43 13.68
C THR A 448 -17.08 1.74 14.48
N LEU A 449 -15.99 2.52 14.52
CA LEU A 449 -15.88 3.77 15.29
C LEU A 449 -17.01 4.78 15.01
N CYS A 450 -17.44 4.88 13.75
CA CYS A 450 -18.54 5.76 13.34
C CYS A 450 -19.89 5.35 13.95
N VAL A 451 -20.12 4.05 14.13
CA VAL A 451 -21.29 3.47 14.80
C VAL A 451 -21.17 3.66 16.31
N GLU A 452 -19.99 3.41 16.87
CA GLU A 452 -19.76 3.54 18.31
C GLU A 452 -20.00 4.97 18.81
N VAL A 453 -19.42 5.96 18.14
CA VAL A 453 -19.55 7.39 18.53
C VAL A 453 -20.95 7.96 18.29
N CYS A 454 -21.79 7.29 17.50
CA CYS A 454 -23.10 7.80 17.12
C CYS A 454 -24.00 7.96 18.36
N PRO A 455 -24.39 9.20 18.73
CA PRO A 455 -25.16 9.44 19.94
C PRO A 455 -26.67 9.19 19.75
N ALA A 456 -27.12 9.08 18.50
CA ALA A 456 -28.54 8.96 18.17
C ALA A 456 -28.97 7.49 18.16
N LYS A 457 -29.95 7.16 19.00
CA LYS A 457 -30.59 5.84 19.06
C LYS A 457 -31.96 5.88 18.37
N ASN A 458 -32.30 4.81 17.68
CA ASN A 458 -33.62 4.62 17.12
C ASN A 458 -34.63 4.45 18.29
N LYS A 459 -35.74 5.19 18.24
CA LYS A 459 -36.74 5.19 19.32
C LYS A 459 -37.60 3.93 19.34
N SER A 460 -37.78 3.28 18.20
CA SER A 460 -38.58 2.06 18.05
C SER A 460 -37.76 0.80 18.36
N GLU A 461 -36.47 0.80 18.05
CA GLU A 461 -35.56 -0.32 18.32
C GLU A 461 -34.21 0.19 18.85
N THR A 462 -34.05 0.23 20.18
CA THR A 462 -32.94 0.93 20.84
C THR A 462 -31.56 0.31 20.64
N ARG A 463 -31.48 -0.91 20.07
CA ARG A 463 -30.21 -1.52 19.63
C ARG A 463 -29.67 -0.85 18.35
N LEU A 464 -30.53 -0.25 17.55
CA LEU A 464 -30.16 0.45 16.33
C LEU A 464 -29.83 1.92 16.62
N LYS A 465 -28.81 2.42 15.93
CA LYS A 465 -28.40 3.84 15.94
C LYS A 465 -28.74 4.49 14.59
N ALA A 466 -28.41 5.77 14.42
CA ALA A 466 -28.53 6.44 13.11
C ALA A 466 -27.57 5.91 12.04
N ILE A 467 -26.62 5.04 12.42
CA ILE A 467 -25.69 4.37 11.52
C ILE A 467 -25.37 3.00 12.12
N ASN A 468 -25.41 1.93 11.31
CA ASN A 468 -25.27 0.54 11.79
C ASN A 468 -24.44 -0.28 10.80
N MET A 469 -23.72 -1.30 11.26
CA MET A 469 -23.00 -2.21 10.35
C MET A 469 -23.98 -3.14 9.62
N ALA A 470 -23.67 -3.46 8.37
CA ALA A 470 -24.37 -4.45 7.55
C ALA A 470 -23.41 -5.07 6.53
N ASP A 471 -23.74 -6.27 6.02
CA ASP A 471 -22.95 -6.97 5.00
C ASP A 471 -22.67 -6.08 3.78
N GLN A 472 -21.39 -6.03 3.38
CA GLN A 472 -20.96 -5.17 2.29
C GLN A 472 -21.41 -5.70 0.92
N LEU A 473 -21.30 -7.02 0.69
CA LEU A 473 -21.44 -7.61 -0.64
C LEU A 473 -22.75 -7.21 -1.37
N PRO A 474 -23.93 -7.23 -0.73
CA PRO A 474 -25.18 -6.81 -1.38
C PRO A 474 -25.27 -5.30 -1.63
N LEU A 475 -24.48 -4.49 -0.93
CA LEU A 475 -24.55 -3.03 -0.95
C LEU A 475 -23.46 -2.39 -1.82
N ARG A 476 -22.35 -3.10 -2.07
CA ARG A 476 -21.13 -2.58 -2.68
C ARG A 476 -21.39 -1.79 -3.97
N GLU A 477 -22.14 -2.38 -4.91
CA GLU A 477 -22.35 -1.78 -6.22
C GLU A 477 -23.23 -0.52 -6.16
N SER A 478 -24.36 -0.59 -5.45
CA SER A 478 -25.26 0.57 -5.29
C SER A 478 -24.60 1.69 -4.50
N GLU A 479 -23.86 1.37 -3.43
CA GLU A 479 -23.21 2.39 -2.61
C GLU A 479 -21.97 2.98 -3.28
N ALA A 480 -21.31 2.26 -4.20
CA ALA A 480 -20.24 2.81 -5.03
C ALA A 480 -20.80 3.87 -5.99
N ALA A 481 -21.92 3.58 -6.66
CA ALA A 481 -22.61 4.57 -7.50
C ALA A 481 -23.10 5.78 -6.68
N ASN A 482 -23.64 5.56 -5.47
CA ASN A 482 -24.02 6.63 -4.55
C ASN A 482 -22.80 7.48 -4.12
N TRP A 483 -21.65 6.85 -3.88
CA TRP A 483 -20.41 7.53 -3.52
C TRP A 483 -19.89 8.41 -4.66
N ASP A 484 -19.87 7.90 -5.90
CA ASP A 484 -19.45 8.67 -7.07
C ASP A 484 -20.37 9.87 -7.32
N PHE A 485 -21.68 9.68 -7.19
CA PHE A 485 -22.64 10.78 -7.23
C PHE A 485 -22.38 11.81 -6.12
N PHE A 486 -22.14 11.37 -4.89
CA PHE A 486 -21.82 12.24 -3.75
C PHE A 486 -20.55 13.07 -3.98
N LEU A 487 -19.50 12.49 -4.57
CA LEU A 487 -18.27 13.22 -4.89
C LEU A 487 -18.52 14.35 -5.90
N ASN A 488 -19.45 14.15 -6.84
CA ASN A 488 -19.81 15.16 -7.84
C ASN A 488 -20.67 16.32 -7.31
N LEU A 489 -21.34 16.16 -6.16
CA LEU A 489 -22.06 17.25 -5.50
C LEU A 489 -21.13 18.44 -5.17
N PRO A 490 -21.65 19.68 -5.15
CA PRO A 490 -20.85 20.85 -4.80
C PRO A 490 -20.27 20.73 -3.38
N GLU A 491 -19.07 21.27 -3.19
CA GLU A 491 -18.49 21.44 -1.86
C GLU A 491 -19.13 22.66 -1.18
N VAL A 492 -19.21 22.62 0.15
CA VAL A 492 -19.75 23.75 0.93
C VAL A 492 -18.72 24.87 0.94
N ASP A 493 -19.14 26.12 0.72
CA ASP A 493 -18.23 27.27 0.74
C ASP A 493 -17.64 27.44 2.15
N PRO A 494 -16.31 27.28 2.34
CA PRO A 494 -15.67 27.37 3.64
C PRO A 494 -15.89 28.71 4.35
N THR A 495 -16.14 29.79 3.62
CA THR A 495 -16.39 31.13 4.18
C THR A 495 -17.75 31.26 4.89
N THR A 496 -18.64 30.29 4.68
CA THR A 496 -19.97 30.24 5.32
C THR A 496 -19.99 29.41 6.60
N LEU A 497 -18.87 28.76 6.94
CA LEU A 497 -18.77 27.79 8.02
C LEU A 497 -18.13 28.39 9.27
N ASN A 498 -18.63 28.00 10.44
CA ASN A 498 -17.97 28.28 11.72
C ASN A 498 -16.95 27.18 12.03
N LEU A 499 -15.69 27.43 11.66
CA LEU A 499 -14.57 26.51 11.82
C LEU A 499 -14.21 26.15 13.28
N SER A 500 -14.82 26.81 14.27
CA SER A 500 -14.69 26.44 15.69
C SER A 500 -15.62 25.29 16.12
N THR A 501 -16.53 24.83 15.25
CA THR A 501 -17.52 23.81 15.58
C THR A 501 -17.31 22.51 14.82
N VAL A 502 -17.56 21.37 15.50
CA VAL A 502 -17.43 20.04 14.89
C VAL A 502 -18.36 19.86 13.70
N LYS A 503 -19.64 20.25 13.82
CA LYS A 503 -20.64 20.02 12.76
C LYS A 503 -20.24 20.67 11.43
N ASP A 504 -19.69 21.89 11.49
CA ASP A 504 -19.34 22.69 10.31
C ASP A 504 -18.02 22.22 9.71
N THR A 505 -16.99 21.98 10.52
CA THR A 505 -15.69 21.48 10.03
C THR A 505 -15.81 20.13 9.30
N GLN A 506 -16.80 19.31 9.65
CA GLN A 506 -17.02 18.02 8.98
C GLN A 506 -17.76 18.13 7.63
N LEU A 507 -18.16 19.33 7.22
CA LEU A 507 -18.62 19.61 5.85
C LEU A 507 -17.49 20.00 4.89
N LEU A 508 -16.29 20.31 5.41
CA LEU A 508 -15.12 20.60 4.59
C LEU A 508 -14.59 19.34 3.92
N GLN A 509 -14.16 19.47 2.66
CA GLN A 509 -13.50 18.39 1.94
C GLN A 509 -12.22 17.96 2.70
N PRO A 510 -12.07 16.68 3.08
CA PRO A 510 -10.81 16.17 3.58
C PRO A 510 -9.79 16.03 2.45
N LEU A 511 -8.55 16.47 2.70
CA LEU A 511 -7.41 16.33 1.78
C LEU A 511 -6.37 15.32 2.30
N PHE A 512 -6.76 14.52 3.29
CA PHE A 512 -6.06 13.32 3.71
C PHE A 512 -7.10 12.19 3.81
N GLU A 513 -7.08 11.28 2.84
CA GLU A 513 -8.14 10.30 2.62
C GLU A 513 -7.60 8.93 2.20
N VAL A 514 -8.30 7.86 2.56
CA VAL A 514 -8.04 6.47 2.12
C VAL A 514 -6.60 6.00 2.43
N SER A 515 -6.04 6.41 3.56
CA SER A 515 -4.66 6.05 3.93
C SER A 515 -4.48 4.55 4.17
N GLY A 516 -3.22 4.09 4.08
CA GLY A 516 -2.82 2.71 4.40
C GLY A 516 -2.80 2.38 5.90
N ALA A 517 -3.38 3.24 6.75
CA ALA A 517 -3.36 3.08 8.20
C ALA A 517 -4.25 1.92 8.66
N CYS A 518 -4.04 1.48 9.91
CA CYS A 518 -4.83 0.42 10.53
C CYS A 518 -6.33 0.72 10.54
N SER A 519 -7.16 -0.33 10.53
CA SER A 519 -8.59 -0.20 10.89
C SER A 519 -8.70 0.40 12.29
N GLY A 520 -9.36 1.56 12.43
CA GLY A 520 -9.49 2.26 13.71
C GLY A 520 -8.25 3.03 14.17
N CYS A 521 -7.35 3.44 13.25
CA CYS A 521 -6.14 4.19 13.61
C CYS A 521 -6.44 5.48 14.41
N GLY A 522 -5.71 5.70 15.50
CA GLY A 522 -5.87 6.87 16.37
C GLY A 522 -5.18 8.15 15.86
N GLU A 523 -4.28 8.06 14.89
CA GLU A 523 -3.49 9.21 14.41
C GLU A 523 -4.18 9.95 13.25
N THR A 524 -4.74 9.22 12.29
CA THR A 524 -5.22 9.79 11.02
C THR A 524 -6.43 10.72 11.10
N PRO A 525 -7.37 10.62 12.07
CA PRO A 525 -8.42 11.63 12.24
C PRO A 525 -7.87 13.04 12.47
N TYR A 526 -6.72 13.17 13.13
CA TYR A 526 -6.06 14.46 13.35
C TYR A 526 -5.50 15.04 12.05
N LEU A 527 -4.82 14.21 11.25
CA LEU A 527 -4.29 14.62 9.94
C LEU A 527 -5.40 14.98 8.95
N LYS A 528 -6.48 14.20 8.95
CA LYS A 528 -7.71 14.52 8.21
C LYS A 528 -8.22 15.91 8.59
N LEU A 529 -8.34 16.21 9.88
CA LEU A 529 -8.84 17.51 10.35
C LEU A 529 -7.90 18.67 9.96
N ILE A 530 -6.58 18.49 10.10
CA ILE A 530 -5.58 19.49 9.65
C ILE A 530 -5.76 19.74 8.14
N SER A 531 -5.91 18.68 7.36
CA SER A 531 -6.10 18.77 5.90
C SER A 531 -7.39 19.50 5.52
N GLN A 532 -8.46 19.36 6.31
CA GLN A 532 -9.74 20.04 6.08
C GLN A 532 -9.63 21.54 6.32
N LEU A 533 -8.91 21.93 7.38
CA LEU A 533 -8.79 23.33 7.78
C LEU A 533 -7.76 24.11 6.96
N PHE A 534 -6.64 23.48 6.61
CA PHE A 534 -5.45 24.18 6.09
C PHE A 534 -4.82 23.50 4.87
N GLY A 535 -5.39 22.40 4.40
CA GLY A 535 -4.71 21.51 3.45
C GLY A 535 -4.37 22.17 2.11
N ASP A 536 -5.16 23.14 1.66
CA ASP A 536 -4.94 23.83 0.39
C ASP A 536 -3.74 24.81 0.37
N ARG A 537 -3.05 24.96 1.51
CA ARG A 537 -1.89 25.83 1.72
C ARG A 537 -0.88 25.26 2.72
N SER A 538 -0.97 23.96 3.01
CA SER A 538 -0.07 23.27 3.94
C SER A 538 1.17 22.72 3.23
N VAL A 539 2.31 22.81 3.92
CA VAL A 539 3.56 22.13 3.57
C VAL A 539 3.94 21.25 4.77
N ILE A 540 4.03 19.95 4.56
CA ILE A 540 4.18 18.94 5.60
C ILE A 540 5.61 18.38 5.57
N ALA A 541 6.35 18.59 6.65
CA ALA A 541 7.55 17.85 6.99
C ALA A 541 7.15 16.69 7.92
N ASN A 542 7.34 15.45 7.47
CA ASN A 542 6.91 14.27 8.21
C ASN A 542 8.10 13.41 8.64
N ALA A 543 8.23 13.14 9.94
CA ALA A 543 9.25 12.24 10.48
C ALA A 543 8.97 10.81 10.04
N THR A 544 10.02 10.00 9.92
CA THR A 544 9.85 8.57 9.66
C THR A 544 9.12 7.89 10.82
N GLY A 545 8.07 7.13 10.51
CA GLY A 545 7.25 6.46 11.52
C GLY A 545 5.89 6.03 10.97
N CYS A 546 4.92 5.74 11.84
CA CYS A 546 3.55 5.41 11.42
C CYS A 546 3.01 6.39 10.37
N SER A 547 3.19 7.69 10.64
CA SER A 547 2.69 8.79 9.83
C SER A 547 3.31 8.88 8.45
N SER A 548 4.61 8.58 8.29
CA SER A 548 5.21 8.49 6.96
C SER A 548 4.81 7.23 6.21
N ILE A 549 4.61 6.11 6.91
CA ILE A 549 4.17 4.85 6.28
C ILE A 549 2.75 4.99 5.73
N TYR A 550 1.76 5.34 6.55
CA TYR A 550 0.40 5.47 6.00
C TYR A 550 0.23 6.75 5.17
N GLY A 551 1.13 7.74 5.31
CA GLY A 551 1.07 9.06 4.67
C GLY A 551 1.83 9.17 3.35
N GLY A 552 2.78 8.27 3.07
CA GLY A 552 3.65 8.37 1.90
C GLY A 552 4.22 7.05 1.41
N ASN A 553 3.73 5.89 1.88
CA ASN A 553 4.18 4.61 1.36
C ASN A 553 3.62 4.35 -0.05
N LEU A 554 4.53 4.37 -1.01
CA LEU A 554 4.27 4.15 -2.43
C LEU A 554 3.70 2.73 -2.68
N PRO A 555 2.83 2.56 -3.70
CA PRO A 555 2.63 3.46 -4.85
C PRO A 555 1.49 4.48 -4.68
N THR A 556 0.83 4.51 -3.53
CA THR A 556 -0.36 5.35 -3.29
C THR A 556 -0.15 6.33 -2.15
N THR A 557 -0.62 7.57 -2.29
CA THR A 557 -0.54 8.61 -1.28
C THR A 557 -1.95 9.12 -0.90
N PRO A 558 -2.25 9.32 0.39
CA PRO A 558 -3.56 9.81 0.86
C PRO A 558 -3.73 11.32 0.81
N TRP A 559 -2.64 12.07 0.61
CA TRP A 559 -2.66 13.54 0.52
C TRP A 559 -3.32 13.94 -0.78
N ALA A 560 -4.56 14.44 -0.76
CA ALA A 560 -5.33 14.76 -1.95
C ALA A 560 -5.26 16.25 -2.31
N GLN A 561 -5.84 16.60 -3.45
CA GLN A 561 -6.02 17.97 -3.90
C GLN A 561 -7.52 18.31 -3.95
N ASN A 562 -7.87 19.55 -3.68
CA ASN A 562 -9.22 20.06 -3.89
C ASN A 562 -9.51 20.27 -5.39
N LYS A 563 -10.73 20.68 -5.72
CA LYS A 563 -11.17 20.94 -7.12
C LYS A 563 -10.35 22.04 -7.82
N GLN A 564 -9.58 22.86 -7.10
CA GLN A 564 -8.68 23.87 -7.65
C GLN A 564 -7.23 23.36 -7.84
N GLY A 565 -6.98 22.06 -7.63
CA GLY A 565 -5.64 21.46 -7.75
C GLY A 565 -4.71 21.82 -6.59
N ARG A 566 -5.25 22.26 -5.44
CA ARG A 566 -4.45 22.64 -4.26
C ARG A 566 -4.61 21.59 -3.17
N GLY A 567 -3.50 21.21 -2.56
CA GLY A 567 -3.47 20.27 -1.45
C GLY A 567 -2.13 20.30 -0.74
N PRO A 568 -1.97 19.49 0.32
CA PRO A 568 -0.75 19.48 1.10
C PRO A 568 0.44 19.04 0.23
N ALA A 569 1.51 19.85 0.22
CA ALA A 569 2.82 19.39 -0.22
C ALA A 569 3.42 18.56 0.91
N TRP A 570 3.85 17.33 0.65
CA TRP A 570 4.31 16.41 1.69
C TRP A 570 5.71 15.88 1.37
N SER A 571 6.57 15.82 2.38
CA SER A 571 7.87 15.17 2.26
C SER A 571 8.30 14.52 3.59
N ASN A 572 9.05 13.44 3.49
CA ASN A 572 9.72 12.76 4.59
C ASN A 572 11.22 12.75 4.29
N SER A 573 11.99 13.42 5.14
CA SER A 573 13.45 13.41 5.09
C SER A 573 13.95 12.15 5.81
N LEU A 574 14.31 12.25 7.10
CA LEU A 574 14.77 11.13 7.92
C LEU A 574 13.92 11.00 9.19
N PHE A 575 14.35 10.12 10.08
CA PHE A 575 13.67 9.94 11.37
C PHE A 575 14.07 11.03 12.36
N GLU A 576 15.34 11.39 12.36
CA GLU A 576 16.02 12.24 13.33
C GLU A 576 15.93 13.74 13.05
N ASP A 577 15.75 14.15 11.79
CA ASP A 577 15.95 15.54 11.33
C ASP A 577 14.66 16.32 11.02
N ASN A 578 13.49 15.74 11.36
CA ASN A 578 12.23 16.25 10.84
C ASN A 578 11.91 17.69 11.29
N ALA A 579 12.37 18.10 12.47
CA ALA A 579 12.15 19.45 12.95
C ALA A 579 12.94 20.45 12.10
N GLU A 580 14.22 20.18 11.92
CA GLU A 580 15.18 20.96 11.14
C GLU A 580 14.78 21.01 9.68
N PHE A 581 14.27 19.90 9.15
CA PHE A 581 13.71 19.81 7.81
C PHE A 581 12.52 20.75 7.63
N GLY A 582 11.57 20.74 8.58
CA GLY A 582 10.46 21.68 8.60
C GLY A 582 10.89 23.15 8.76
N LEU A 583 11.90 23.41 9.59
CA LEU A 583 12.49 24.75 9.72
C LEU A 583 13.10 25.21 8.39
N GLY A 584 13.80 24.34 7.67
CA GLY A 584 14.32 24.63 6.33
C GLY A 584 13.22 25.02 5.34
N MET A 585 12.07 24.32 5.37
CA MET A 585 10.90 24.71 4.59
C MET A 585 10.36 26.09 4.98
N ARG A 586 10.24 26.38 6.27
CA ARG A 586 9.78 27.69 6.79
C ARG A 586 10.70 28.82 6.33
N LEU A 587 12.00 28.69 6.54
CA LEU A 587 13.01 29.68 6.12
C LEU A 587 12.95 29.94 4.61
N THR A 588 12.78 28.89 3.81
CA THR A 588 12.65 29.01 2.34
C THR A 588 11.40 29.80 1.96
N ILE A 589 10.24 29.49 2.55
CA ILE A 589 8.99 30.18 2.27
C ILE A 589 9.07 31.66 2.72
N ASP A 590 9.69 31.94 3.87
CA ASP A 590 9.90 33.32 4.34
C ASP A 590 10.73 34.12 3.34
N LYS A 591 11.87 33.56 2.89
CA LYS A 591 12.74 34.26 1.95
C LYS A 591 12.06 34.48 0.59
N GLN A 592 11.30 33.50 0.10
CA GLN A 592 10.55 33.66 -1.15
C GLN A 592 9.43 34.70 -1.01
N SER A 593 8.73 34.75 0.13
CA SER A 593 7.70 35.75 0.41
C SER A 593 8.30 37.16 0.51
N GLU A 594 9.42 37.32 1.23
CA GLU A 594 10.18 38.58 1.30
C GLU A 594 10.57 39.06 -0.10
N PHE A 595 11.18 38.17 -0.89
CA PHE A 595 11.59 38.49 -2.26
C PHE A 595 10.39 38.86 -3.16
N ALA A 596 9.26 38.14 -3.05
CA ALA A 596 8.04 38.47 -3.78
C ALA A 596 7.52 39.86 -3.40
N ARG A 597 7.54 40.23 -2.11
CA ARG A 597 7.09 41.53 -1.61
C ARG A 597 7.99 42.67 -2.10
N GLU A 598 9.31 42.48 -2.11
CA GLU A 598 10.26 43.44 -2.69
C GLU A 598 9.99 43.69 -4.18
N LEU A 599 9.80 42.63 -4.96
CA LEU A 599 9.50 42.72 -6.39
C LEU A 599 8.15 43.38 -6.66
N VAL A 600 7.12 43.09 -5.85
CA VAL A 600 5.82 43.78 -5.90
C VAL A 600 6.02 45.29 -5.71
N GLY A 601 6.89 45.70 -4.77
CA GLY A 601 7.26 47.11 -4.59
C GLY A 601 7.96 47.72 -5.80
N LYS A 602 8.97 47.04 -6.35
CA LYS A 602 9.72 47.50 -7.54
C LYS A 602 8.85 47.65 -8.78
N LEU A 603 7.89 46.75 -8.96
CA LEU A 603 7.00 46.70 -10.12
C LEU A 603 5.76 47.60 -9.95
N ARG A 604 5.71 48.45 -8.92
CA ARG A 604 4.57 49.32 -8.61
C ARG A 604 4.05 50.12 -9.81
N GLY A 605 4.95 50.75 -10.58
CA GLY A 605 4.57 51.49 -11.78
C GLY A 605 3.99 50.62 -12.90
N THR A 606 4.26 49.31 -12.89
CA THR A 606 3.74 48.34 -13.86
C THR A 606 2.40 47.74 -13.42
N ILE A 607 2.29 47.36 -12.14
CA ILE A 607 1.13 46.62 -11.62
C ILE A 607 0.09 47.52 -10.91
N GLY A 608 0.40 48.79 -10.67
CA GLY A 608 -0.51 49.81 -10.14
C GLY A 608 -0.58 49.87 -8.60
N ASP A 609 -0.66 51.09 -8.08
CA ASP A 609 -0.53 51.38 -6.64
C ASP A 609 -1.52 50.65 -5.74
N ALA A 610 -2.80 50.63 -6.12
CA ALA A 610 -3.84 49.99 -5.32
C ALA A 610 -3.58 48.50 -5.14
N LEU A 611 -3.21 47.79 -6.21
CA LEU A 611 -2.94 46.35 -6.16
C LEU A 611 -1.69 46.05 -5.33
N VAL A 612 -0.65 46.88 -5.42
CA VAL A 612 0.55 46.74 -4.58
C VAL A 612 0.19 46.84 -3.10
N ASP A 613 -0.50 47.92 -2.74
CA ASP A 613 -0.87 48.18 -1.35
C ASP A 613 -1.76 47.06 -0.79
N ASP A 614 -2.71 46.62 -1.60
CA ASP A 614 -3.57 45.48 -1.29
C ASP A 614 -2.76 44.19 -1.10
N LEU A 615 -1.86 43.84 -2.01
CA LEU A 615 -1.05 42.62 -1.90
C LEU A 615 -0.17 42.62 -0.63
N LEU A 616 0.41 43.77 -0.29
CA LEU A 616 1.37 43.88 0.80
C LEU A 616 0.71 43.96 2.19
N LYS A 617 -0.48 44.57 2.28
CA LYS A 617 -1.21 44.82 3.54
C LYS A 617 -2.38 43.85 3.79
N ALA A 618 -2.54 42.83 2.95
CA ALA A 618 -3.64 41.87 3.08
C ALA A 618 -3.66 41.16 4.43
N ASP A 619 -4.80 41.21 5.12
CA ASP A 619 -5.07 40.32 6.26
C ASP A 619 -5.41 38.91 5.73
N GLN A 620 -4.68 37.93 6.25
CA GLN A 620 -4.77 36.52 5.88
C GLN A 620 -5.03 35.64 7.13
N SER A 621 -5.63 36.21 8.17
CA SER A 621 -5.93 35.54 9.44
C SER A 621 -7.07 34.50 9.34
N ASN A 622 -7.90 34.59 8.29
CA ASN A 622 -9.05 33.71 8.06
C ASN A 622 -9.22 33.35 6.57
N GLU A 623 -10.16 32.46 6.28
CA GLU A 623 -10.37 31.93 4.92
C GLU A 623 -10.82 32.99 3.92
N GLN A 624 -11.61 33.98 4.36
CA GLN A 624 -12.02 35.10 3.50
C GLN A 624 -10.80 35.94 3.07
N GLY A 625 -9.89 36.22 4.01
CA GLY A 625 -8.63 36.92 3.74
C GLY A 625 -7.70 36.15 2.80
N ILE A 626 -7.56 34.84 3.02
CA ILE A 626 -6.80 33.95 2.13
C ILE A 626 -7.37 33.92 0.71
N ARG A 627 -8.70 33.80 0.57
CA ARG A 627 -9.39 33.84 -0.72
C ARG A 627 -9.18 35.18 -1.44
N ALA A 628 -9.37 36.30 -0.74
CA ALA A 628 -9.14 37.62 -1.29
C ALA A 628 -7.68 37.81 -1.74
N GLN A 629 -6.70 37.31 -0.97
CA GLN A 629 -5.29 37.37 -1.37
C GLN A 629 -5.01 36.52 -2.62
N ARG A 630 -5.65 35.36 -2.76
CA ARG A 630 -5.52 34.55 -3.98
C ARG A 630 -6.05 35.28 -5.21
N ASP A 631 -7.18 35.99 -5.09
CA ASP A 631 -7.74 36.80 -6.18
C ASP A 631 -6.80 37.97 -6.55
N ARG A 632 -6.17 38.60 -5.55
CA ARG A 632 -5.12 39.62 -5.77
C ARG A 632 -3.91 39.04 -6.49
N VAL A 633 -3.44 37.86 -6.10
CA VAL A 633 -2.31 37.16 -6.76
C VAL A 633 -2.66 36.72 -8.18
N ALA A 634 -3.89 36.27 -8.43
CA ALA A 634 -4.35 35.96 -9.78
C ALA A 634 -4.34 37.22 -10.67
N THR A 635 -4.82 38.35 -10.13
CA THR A 635 -4.78 39.65 -10.80
C THR A 635 -3.34 40.10 -11.08
N LEU A 636 -2.42 39.91 -10.11
CA LEU A 636 -1.00 40.18 -10.27
C LEU A 636 -0.40 39.37 -11.43
N LYS A 637 -0.61 38.05 -11.43
CA LYS A 637 -0.11 37.16 -12.50
C LYS A 637 -0.64 37.56 -13.87
N ALA A 638 -1.92 37.94 -13.96
CA ALA A 638 -2.51 38.44 -15.20
C ALA A 638 -1.85 39.74 -15.70
N ARG A 639 -1.57 40.71 -14.81
CA ARG A 639 -0.89 41.97 -15.18
C ARG A 639 0.55 41.75 -15.63
N LEU A 640 1.23 40.72 -15.09
CA LEU A 640 2.61 40.41 -15.42
C LEU A 640 2.78 39.49 -16.64
N ALA A 641 1.71 38.86 -17.15
CA ALA A 641 1.78 37.83 -18.18
C ALA A 641 2.56 38.25 -19.45
N ASN A 642 2.51 39.53 -19.81
CA ASN A 642 3.19 40.08 -21.00
C ASN A 642 4.39 40.97 -20.65
N VAL A 643 4.82 41.01 -19.39
CA VAL A 643 5.95 41.83 -18.94
C VAL A 643 7.22 40.98 -18.98
N THR A 644 8.16 41.36 -19.85
CA THR A 644 9.36 40.54 -20.13
C THR A 644 10.56 40.83 -19.24
N SER A 645 10.44 41.80 -18.32
CA SER A 645 11.53 42.16 -17.41
C SER A 645 11.93 40.98 -16.52
N LEU A 646 13.21 40.96 -16.12
CA LEU A 646 13.71 39.92 -15.22
C LEU A 646 12.93 39.92 -13.89
N ASP A 647 12.65 41.10 -13.33
CA ASP A 647 11.87 41.25 -12.11
C ASP A 647 10.45 40.68 -12.23
N ALA A 648 9.77 40.88 -13.37
CA ALA A 648 8.45 40.32 -13.61
C ALA A 648 8.48 38.78 -13.69
N ARG A 649 9.46 38.22 -14.41
CA ARG A 649 9.66 36.77 -14.49
C ARG A 649 9.96 36.15 -13.13
N ASN A 650 10.84 36.79 -12.36
CA ASN A 650 11.16 36.37 -11.00
C ASN A 650 9.93 36.44 -10.10
N LEU A 651 9.15 37.52 -10.15
CA LEU A 651 7.94 37.66 -9.35
C LEU A 651 6.90 36.60 -9.73
N LEU A 652 6.71 36.30 -11.02
CA LEU A 652 5.81 35.24 -11.45
C LEU A 652 6.16 33.87 -10.85
N ALA A 653 7.46 33.56 -10.70
CA ALA A 653 7.93 32.31 -10.12
C ALA A 653 7.65 32.18 -8.60
N VAL A 654 7.59 33.30 -7.87
CA VAL A 654 7.38 33.30 -6.40
C VAL A 654 6.05 33.95 -5.97
N ALA A 655 5.20 34.38 -6.89
CA ALA A 655 3.98 35.13 -6.59
C ALA A 655 3.01 34.38 -5.65
N ASP A 656 2.98 33.05 -5.71
CA ASP A 656 2.13 32.24 -4.83
C ASP A 656 2.58 32.28 -3.37
N MET A 657 3.80 32.75 -3.07
CA MET A 657 4.31 32.95 -1.71
C MET A 657 3.78 34.23 -1.06
N LEU A 658 3.06 35.09 -1.81
CA LEU A 658 2.28 36.19 -1.24
C LEU A 658 1.03 35.68 -0.50
N VAL A 659 0.58 34.45 -0.79
CA VAL A 659 -0.46 33.75 -0.04
C VAL A 659 0.20 32.97 1.09
N LYS A 660 -0.26 33.17 2.33
CA LYS A 660 0.25 32.50 3.53
C LYS A 660 0.26 30.98 3.35
N LYS A 661 1.38 30.35 3.74
CA LYS A 661 1.58 28.90 3.81
C LYS A 661 1.73 28.47 5.26
N ASP A 662 1.17 27.32 5.60
CA ASP A 662 1.32 26.72 6.93
C ASP A 662 2.30 25.55 6.85
N VAL A 663 3.43 25.65 7.56
CA VAL A 663 4.38 24.56 7.68
C VAL A 663 3.97 23.70 8.88
N TRP A 664 3.75 22.41 8.65
CA TRP A 664 3.41 21.45 9.69
C TRP A 664 4.53 20.42 9.83
N ILE A 665 5.01 20.25 11.05
CA ILE A 665 6.02 19.26 11.40
C ILE A 665 5.31 18.11 12.12
N ILE A 666 5.21 16.96 11.46
CA ILE A 666 4.40 15.82 11.90
C ILE A 666 5.31 14.65 12.25
N GLY A 667 5.15 14.08 13.44
CA GLY A 667 5.87 12.88 13.83
C GLY A 667 5.26 12.22 15.06
N GLY A 668 5.67 10.98 15.32
CA GLY A 668 5.27 10.23 16.51
C GLY A 668 6.08 10.62 17.75
N ASP A 669 5.72 10.01 18.88
CA ASP A 669 6.38 10.21 20.16
C ASP A 669 7.87 9.82 20.14
N GLY A 670 8.24 8.67 19.54
CA GLY A 670 9.65 8.26 19.45
C GLY A 670 10.54 9.21 18.65
N TRP A 671 9.99 10.00 17.72
CA TRP A 671 10.74 11.10 17.10
C TRP A 671 10.85 12.27 18.08
N ALA A 672 9.72 12.75 18.59
CA ALA A 672 9.66 13.99 19.36
C ALA A 672 10.35 13.92 20.72
N TYR A 673 10.37 12.75 21.37
CA TYR A 673 10.90 12.57 22.72
C TYR A 673 12.30 11.94 22.76
N ASP A 674 12.70 11.23 21.69
CA ASP A 674 14.00 10.53 21.65
C ASP A 674 14.89 11.09 20.55
N ILE A 675 14.85 10.48 19.35
CA ILE A 675 15.91 10.66 18.34
C ILE A 675 15.96 12.07 17.74
N GLY A 676 14.80 12.74 17.65
CA GLY A 676 14.67 14.09 17.10
C GLY A 676 14.43 15.17 18.14
N TYR A 677 14.46 14.85 19.44
CA TYR A 677 14.15 15.82 20.51
C TYR A 677 15.09 17.03 20.49
N GLY A 678 16.39 16.82 20.28
CA GLY A 678 17.36 17.91 20.22
C GLY A 678 17.10 18.88 19.06
N GLY A 679 16.71 18.35 17.90
CA GLY A 679 16.29 19.15 16.75
C GLY A 679 14.99 19.90 17.01
N LEU A 680 14.01 19.23 17.62
CA LEU A 680 12.72 19.83 17.98
C LEU A 680 12.88 20.99 18.97
N ASP A 681 13.65 20.80 20.04
CA ASP A 681 13.96 21.85 21.03
C ASP A 681 14.58 23.07 20.35
N HIS A 682 15.58 22.86 19.48
CA HIS A 682 16.26 23.94 18.77
C HIS A 682 15.30 24.73 17.87
N VAL A 683 14.43 24.04 17.13
CA VAL A 683 13.47 24.68 16.22
C VAL A 683 12.43 25.48 17.00
N ILE A 684 11.87 24.94 18.08
CA ILE A 684 10.91 25.68 18.93
C ILE A 684 11.57 26.88 19.60
N ALA A 685 12.84 26.75 20.03
CA ALA A 685 13.60 27.85 20.62
C ALA A 685 13.94 28.97 19.62
N SER A 686 13.87 28.70 18.32
CA SER A 686 14.17 29.69 17.26
C SER A 686 13.06 30.74 17.07
N GLY A 687 11.86 30.52 17.62
CA GLY A 687 10.66 31.35 17.44
C GLY A 687 9.78 30.86 16.30
#